data_AF-A0A2J0LMD4-F1
#
_entry.id   AF-A0A2J0LMD4-F1
#
_cell.length_a   1.000
_cell.length_b   1.000
_cell.length_c   1.000
_cell.angle_alpha   90.00
_cell.angle_beta   90.00
_cell.angle_gamma   90.00
#
_symmetry.space_group_name_H-M   'P 1'
#
loop_
_entity.id
_entity.type
_entity.pdbx_description
1 polymer ?
#
loop_
_entity_poly.entity_id
_entity_poly.type
_entity_poly.pdbx_seq_one_letter_code
_entity_poly.pdbx_strand_id
1 'polypeptide(L)'
;MTLYAIFDILTAYMKITLIGKIFIAALFAFLIFLPASTHSADSKVVLNFWEFSVGEELMRSLLDKFQKENPDIEVKLQQLSWDYGFDKIVLSVAANNAPDVCELGTDWVPKFSSSGVLLDVTDQMTDIKDQYLLWEAVTYDGRLYGAPWLAGTRVLFYNRDLFFKAGLNPDNPPTTWEELSYAAKKISDIGPGIYGFGIFAAEPYAPWQQFLPFAWANGADVLSEDMSKCILNSPAAVEALKFYDSLKSYSIIERQPQVNMLFAKGQVGMQISGFWNFTLIPRQNPGLNFGVAMLPKPAKNKGFSAAFAGGEVFVILKKSKHSKEAIKLMKFLMREENALEIVKVQHNIVPTYKDSINSSYYQTHPNERIFFQQMLTAVAPPPHPNWVSIQEEVTNAIENVVVGNIKPKAALDQAAARIDKILNQRVAVDRFSDKFVTILICVFIVLFSAAFYISKKIRGIKPAYRFAIVKDRSTLFFLLPWLVTFLVFGIYPLIYSIVISLSEYNLLSSQMSFIGLRNFIEVIMDPAFRSSVLHTMFFAAGTIPITMCLALFCSVLINQKVPLKQFYQAGFFLPVATSVIVIAMIFTYLYAPGGFFNFVLTKLHIKPPDPTWLMNTKLALPSIMFMNVWASFGYYTVLFLAGLQTIPESLYEAASIDGANDWQKFIKVTLPQLRPIVLFAIVINTINTLQVFPEIFAMTQGGPLGSTTTIVYYLYETGFHKFRMGNAAAVGYLLFFIILGFSLLQMKWLKMGEQIGE
;
A
#
# COMPACT_ATOMS: atom_id res chain seq x y z
N MET A 1 -51.36 3.81 -23.15
CA MET A 1 -51.83 2.53 -22.55
C MET A 1 -51.23 2.45 -21.16
N THR A 2 -52.06 2.63 -20.13
CA THR A 2 -51.63 3.00 -18.78
C THR A 2 -51.05 1.82 -18.00
N LEU A 3 -49.91 2.04 -17.32
CA LEU A 3 -49.25 1.11 -16.39
C LEU A 3 -50.19 0.50 -15.34
N TYR A 4 -51.27 1.19 -15.02
CA TYR A 4 -52.37 0.70 -14.18
C TYR A 4 -53.04 -0.57 -14.72
N ALA A 5 -53.25 -0.67 -16.03
CA ALA A 5 -53.85 -1.86 -16.64
C ALA A 5 -52.91 -3.08 -16.58
N ILE A 6 -51.59 -2.85 -16.62
CA ILE A 6 -50.58 -3.91 -16.46
C ILE A 6 -50.52 -4.38 -14.99
N PHE A 7 -50.68 -3.45 -14.04
CA PHE A 7 -50.73 -3.74 -12.60
C PHE A 7 -51.95 -4.60 -12.22
N ASP A 8 -53.12 -4.29 -12.76
CA ASP A 8 -54.34 -5.07 -12.52
C ASP A 8 -54.28 -6.47 -13.16
N ILE A 9 -53.68 -6.61 -14.35
CA ILE A 9 -53.49 -7.92 -15.01
C ILE A 9 -52.50 -8.79 -14.21
N LEU A 10 -51.41 -8.22 -13.71
CA LEU A 10 -50.40 -8.94 -12.92
C LEU A 10 -50.90 -9.35 -11.53
N THR A 11 -51.76 -8.53 -10.90
CA THR A 11 -52.34 -8.82 -9.59
C THR A 11 -53.51 -9.80 -9.64
N ALA A 12 -54.24 -9.87 -10.76
CA ALA A 12 -55.28 -10.88 -10.98
C ALA A 12 -54.71 -12.28 -11.27
N TYR A 13 -53.54 -12.37 -11.91
CA TYR A 13 -52.94 -13.66 -12.31
C TYR A 13 -52.07 -14.33 -11.23
N MET A 14 -51.57 -13.56 -10.25
CA MET A 14 -50.74 -14.07 -9.17
C MET A 14 -51.46 -13.83 -7.84
N LYS A 15 -51.86 -14.90 -7.13
CA LYS A 15 -52.39 -14.84 -5.76
C LYS A 15 -51.31 -14.35 -4.77
N ILE A 16 -50.94 -13.07 -4.85
CA ILE A 16 -49.92 -12.45 -4.00
C ILE A 16 -50.61 -11.95 -2.73
N THR A 17 -50.09 -12.35 -1.57
CA THR A 17 -50.53 -11.88 -0.25
C THR A 17 -50.33 -10.36 -0.10
N LEU A 18 -51.09 -9.72 0.80
CA LEU A 18 -51.09 -8.26 1.04
C LEU A 18 -49.68 -7.67 1.19
N ILE A 19 -48.75 -8.43 1.78
CA ILE A 19 -47.34 -8.06 1.96
C ILE A 19 -46.59 -7.92 0.62
N GLY A 20 -46.83 -8.82 -0.34
CA GLY A 20 -46.22 -8.72 -1.67
C GLY A 20 -46.79 -7.56 -2.49
N LYS A 21 -48.04 -7.14 -2.25
CA LYS A 21 -48.61 -5.92 -2.83
C LYS A 21 -47.93 -4.66 -2.30
N ILE A 22 -47.64 -4.63 -1.00
CA ILE A 22 -46.92 -3.52 -0.36
C ILE A 22 -45.48 -3.45 -0.88
N PHE A 23 -44.80 -4.59 -1.05
CA PHE A 23 -43.42 -4.62 -1.56
C PHE A 23 -43.32 -4.14 -3.02
N ILE A 24 -44.24 -4.55 -3.89
CA ILE A 24 -44.27 -4.08 -5.29
C ILE A 24 -44.66 -2.60 -5.37
N ALA A 25 -45.59 -2.13 -4.55
CA ALA A 25 -45.95 -0.72 -4.45
C ALA A 25 -44.77 0.14 -3.94
N ALA A 26 -44.00 -0.36 -2.97
CA ALA A 26 -42.78 0.29 -2.49
C ALA A 26 -41.69 0.33 -3.57
N LEU A 27 -41.53 -0.74 -4.36
CA LEU A 27 -40.57 -0.79 -5.47
C LEU A 27 -40.95 0.17 -6.62
N PHE A 28 -42.26 0.28 -6.91
CA PHE A 28 -42.77 1.25 -7.89
C PHE A 28 -42.70 2.68 -7.38
N ALA A 29 -42.98 2.92 -6.10
CA ALA A 29 -42.75 4.23 -5.47
C ALA A 29 -41.27 4.61 -5.56
N PHE A 30 -40.35 3.67 -5.33
CA PHE A 30 -38.90 3.90 -5.47
C PHE A 30 -38.49 4.24 -6.91
N LEU A 31 -39.15 3.66 -7.92
CA LEU A 31 -38.92 3.98 -9.34
C LEU A 31 -39.55 5.32 -9.77
N ILE A 32 -40.62 5.77 -9.10
CA ILE A 32 -41.25 7.09 -9.33
C ILE A 32 -40.46 8.22 -8.63
N PHE A 33 -39.66 7.90 -7.62
CA PHE A 33 -38.76 8.84 -6.93
C PHE A 33 -37.36 8.97 -7.57
N LEU A 34 -37.13 8.40 -8.76
CA LEU A 34 -36.01 8.86 -9.59
C LEU A 34 -36.27 10.32 -9.95
N PRO A 35 -35.41 11.28 -9.56
CA PRO A 35 -35.67 12.68 -9.83
C PRO A 35 -35.65 12.87 -11.34
N ALA A 36 -36.84 13.10 -11.92
CA ALA A 36 -36.96 13.72 -13.22
C ALA A 36 -36.32 15.10 -13.09
N SER A 37 -35.11 15.25 -13.61
CA SER A 37 -34.38 16.52 -13.63
C SER A 37 -35.15 17.50 -14.51
N THR A 38 -35.97 18.33 -13.88
CA THR A 38 -36.55 19.52 -14.48
C THR A 38 -35.42 20.49 -14.78
N HIS A 39 -35.00 20.53 -16.04
CA HIS A 39 -34.15 21.59 -16.58
C HIS A 39 -34.94 22.90 -16.60
N SER A 40 -34.60 23.84 -15.72
CA SER A 40 -34.43 25.26 -16.07
C SER A 40 -33.92 26.09 -14.88
N ALA A 41 -32.63 26.40 -14.92
CA ALA A 41 -31.97 27.62 -14.41
C ALA A 41 -30.53 27.50 -14.91
N ASP A 42 -29.92 28.57 -15.44
CA ASP A 42 -28.54 28.58 -15.94
C ASP A 42 -27.61 27.79 -15.00
N SER A 43 -27.33 26.53 -15.35
CA SER A 43 -26.68 25.62 -14.42
C SER A 43 -25.19 25.90 -14.49
N LYS A 44 -24.63 26.38 -13.36
CA LYS A 44 -23.18 26.55 -13.20
C LYS A 44 -22.43 25.30 -13.68
N VAL A 45 -21.28 25.50 -14.31
CA VAL A 45 -20.38 24.39 -14.62
C VAL A 45 -19.83 23.85 -13.31
N VAL A 46 -20.04 22.56 -13.04
CA VAL A 46 -19.55 21.90 -11.83
C VAL A 46 -18.26 21.15 -12.15
N LEU A 47 -17.14 21.63 -11.61
CA LEU A 47 -15.84 20.97 -11.69
C LEU A 47 -15.62 20.06 -10.48
N ASN A 48 -15.21 18.82 -10.71
CA ASN A 48 -14.74 17.94 -9.65
C ASN A 48 -13.22 18.06 -9.53
N PHE A 49 -12.75 18.52 -8.38
CA PHE A 49 -11.33 18.72 -8.10
C PHE A 49 -10.88 17.86 -6.92
N TRP A 50 -9.88 17.00 -7.17
CA TRP A 50 -9.33 16.09 -6.17
C TRP A 50 -7.90 16.48 -5.83
N GLU A 51 -7.59 16.58 -4.54
CA GLU A 51 -6.28 17.00 -4.03
C GLU A 51 -5.91 16.27 -2.74
N PHE A 52 -4.61 16.21 -2.46
CA PHE A 52 -4.03 15.56 -1.29
C PHE A 52 -3.39 16.56 -0.32
N SER A 53 -2.71 17.56 -0.89
CA SER A 53 -1.64 18.24 -0.19
C SER A 53 -2.11 19.39 0.66
N VAL A 54 -3.23 20.05 0.34
CA VAL A 54 -3.66 21.27 1.03
C VAL A 54 -4.70 20.92 2.09
N GLY A 55 -4.66 21.63 3.22
CA GLY A 55 -5.69 21.46 4.26
C GLY A 55 -7.05 21.90 3.73
N GLU A 56 -8.08 21.07 3.91
CA GLU A 56 -9.41 21.28 3.33
C GLU A 56 -9.98 22.70 3.55
N GLU A 57 -9.81 23.25 4.76
CA GLU A 57 -10.27 24.61 5.09
C GLU A 57 -9.59 25.69 4.23
N LEU A 58 -8.26 25.59 4.08
CA LEU A 58 -7.49 26.53 3.26
C LEU A 58 -7.83 26.38 1.78
N MET A 59 -7.96 25.15 1.30
CA MET A 59 -8.33 24.89 -0.08
C MET A 59 -9.73 25.45 -0.38
N ARG A 60 -10.71 25.24 0.50
CA ARG A 60 -12.05 25.83 0.36
C ARG A 60 -12.01 27.35 0.29
N SER A 61 -11.19 28.01 1.11
CA SER A 61 -10.99 29.46 1.05
C SER A 61 -10.44 29.93 -0.30
N LEU A 62 -9.46 29.23 -0.87
CA LEU A 62 -8.92 29.52 -2.21
C LEU A 62 -9.95 29.29 -3.31
N LEU A 63 -10.73 28.21 -3.21
CA LEU A 63 -11.81 27.92 -4.15
C LEU A 63 -12.94 28.96 -4.07
N ASP A 64 -13.26 29.49 -2.90
CA ASP A 64 -14.22 30.59 -2.75
C ASP A 64 -13.74 31.87 -3.44
N LYS A 65 -12.44 32.17 -3.41
CA LYS A 65 -11.85 33.28 -4.19
C LYS A 65 -11.98 33.02 -5.69
N PHE A 66 -11.64 31.81 -6.14
CA PHE A 66 -11.78 31.41 -7.54
C PHE A 66 -13.24 31.54 -8.05
N GLN A 67 -14.20 31.05 -7.27
CA GLN A 67 -15.63 31.10 -7.62
C GLN A 67 -16.21 32.52 -7.56
N LYS A 68 -15.61 33.44 -6.79
CA LYS A 68 -15.94 34.87 -6.86
C LYS A 68 -15.44 35.52 -8.16
N GLU A 69 -14.26 35.12 -8.64
CA GLU A 69 -13.73 35.56 -9.95
C GLU A 69 -14.47 34.89 -11.13
N ASN A 70 -15.07 33.71 -10.91
CA ASN A 70 -15.74 32.90 -11.93
C ASN A 70 -17.12 32.41 -11.41
N PRO A 71 -18.13 33.28 -11.32
CA PRO A 71 -19.42 32.96 -10.69
C PRO A 71 -20.24 31.89 -11.43
N ASP A 72 -19.89 31.62 -12.69
CA ASP A 72 -20.42 30.59 -13.58
C ASP A 72 -19.85 29.18 -13.28
N ILE A 73 -18.81 29.07 -12.45
CA ILE A 73 -18.15 27.80 -12.11
C ILE A 73 -18.35 27.48 -10.63
N GLU A 74 -18.74 26.25 -10.34
CA GLU A 74 -18.74 25.66 -9.00
C GLU A 74 -17.65 24.58 -8.92
N VAL A 75 -16.84 24.57 -7.86
CA VAL A 75 -15.80 23.56 -7.67
C VAL A 75 -16.15 22.64 -6.49
N LYS A 76 -16.35 21.36 -6.79
CA LYS A 76 -16.53 20.29 -5.81
C LYS A 76 -15.19 19.69 -5.44
N LEU A 77 -14.69 20.09 -4.27
CA LEU A 77 -13.47 19.57 -3.67
C LEU A 77 -13.68 18.17 -3.08
N GLN A 78 -12.73 17.28 -3.34
CA GLN A 78 -12.58 16.01 -2.66
C GLN A 78 -11.14 15.90 -2.11
N GLN A 79 -11.02 15.92 -0.78
CA GLN A 79 -9.75 15.63 -0.12
C GLN A 79 -9.42 14.15 -0.23
N LEU A 80 -8.16 13.86 -0.53
CA LEU A 80 -7.55 12.52 -0.57
C LEU A 80 -6.48 12.37 0.51
N SER A 81 -6.17 11.12 0.88
CA SER A 81 -4.99 10.79 1.69
C SER A 81 -3.94 10.12 0.82
N TRP A 82 -2.67 10.37 1.10
CA TRP A 82 -1.54 9.71 0.45
C TRP A 82 -1.53 8.18 0.60
N ASP A 83 -2.18 7.65 1.64
CA ASP A 83 -2.23 6.21 1.90
C ASP A 83 -3.09 5.43 0.90
N TYR A 84 -4.14 6.04 0.33
CA TYR A 84 -5.11 5.35 -0.53
C TYR A 84 -5.61 6.18 -1.72
N GLY A 85 -5.29 7.47 -1.79
CA GLY A 85 -5.84 8.37 -2.79
C GLY A 85 -5.33 8.06 -4.19
N PHE A 86 -4.10 7.57 -4.33
CA PHE A 86 -3.59 7.04 -5.59
C PHE A 86 -4.49 5.93 -6.13
N ASP A 87 -4.77 4.91 -5.32
CA ASP A 87 -5.65 3.80 -5.70
C ASP A 87 -7.04 4.31 -6.06
N LYS A 88 -7.56 5.27 -5.30
CA LYS A 88 -8.86 5.89 -5.59
C LYS A 88 -8.87 6.59 -6.96
N ILE A 89 -7.80 7.29 -7.33
CA ILE A 89 -7.68 7.92 -8.65
C ILE A 89 -7.63 6.86 -9.73
N VAL A 90 -6.74 5.86 -9.61
CA VAL A 90 -6.61 4.78 -10.59
C VAL A 90 -7.94 4.05 -10.79
N LEU A 91 -8.64 3.73 -9.70
CA LEU A 91 -9.96 3.10 -9.74
C LEU A 91 -11.02 4.00 -10.37
N SER A 92 -11.01 5.31 -10.11
CA SER A 92 -11.96 6.26 -10.72
C SER A 92 -11.76 6.39 -12.22
N VAL A 93 -10.51 6.39 -12.69
CA VAL A 93 -10.14 6.39 -14.12
C VAL A 93 -10.64 5.11 -14.79
N ALA A 94 -10.37 3.95 -14.18
CA ALA A 94 -10.85 2.66 -14.67
C ALA A 94 -12.39 2.56 -14.69
N ALA A 95 -13.06 3.10 -13.65
CA ALA A 95 -14.52 3.13 -13.54
C ALA A 95 -15.19 4.18 -14.43
N ASN A 96 -14.42 4.96 -15.20
CA ASN A 96 -14.92 6.05 -16.05
C ASN A 96 -15.70 7.13 -15.27
N ASN A 97 -15.29 7.39 -14.03
CA ASN A 97 -15.89 8.37 -13.13
C ASN A 97 -14.79 9.21 -12.43
N ALA A 98 -13.74 9.54 -13.19
CA ALA A 98 -12.62 10.31 -12.69
C ALA A 98 -12.98 11.81 -12.54
N PRO A 99 -12.27 12.56 -11.67
CA PRO A 99 -12.46 14.00 -11.55
C PRO A 99 -12.09 14.76 -12.83
N ASP A 100 -12.46 16.04 -12.89
CA ASP A 100 -12.09 16.93 -13.98
C ASP A 100 -10.62 17.37 -13.84
N VAL A 101 -10.24 17.79 -12.63
CA VAL A 101 -8.88 18.18 -12.25
C VAL A 101 -8.42 17.30 -11.09
N CYS A 102 -7.18 16.84 -11.15
CA CYS A 102 -6.59 16.05 -10.08
C CYS A 102 -5.17 16.55 -9.78
N GLU A 103 -4.84 16.62 -8.49
CA GLU A 103 -3.45 16.63 -8.05
C GLU A 103 -2.84 15.24 -8.28
N LEU A 104 -1.62 15.18 -8.79
CA LEU A 104 -0.79 13.98 -8.85
C LEU A 104 0.63 14.28 -8.38
N GLY A 105 1.24 13.30 -7.71
CA GLY A 105 2.67 13.29 -7.49
C GLY A 105 3.43 13.20 -8.82
N THR A 106 4.54 13.93 -8.93
CA THR A 106 5.36 14.01 -10.15
C THR A 106 5.80 12.64 -10.70
N ASP A 107 6.01 11.64 -9.85
CA ASP A 107 6.47 10.30 -10.20
C ASP A 107 5.37 9.44 -10.86
N TRP A 108 4.09 9.83 -10.74
CA TRP A 108 2.97 9.12 -11.36
C TRP A 108 2.66 9.60 -12.77
N VAL A 109 3.01 10.85 -13.07
CA VAL A 109 2.68 11.54 -14.32
C VAL A 109 3.16 10.78 -15.56
N PRO A 110 4.38 10.22 -15.63
CA PRO A 110 4.84 9.48 -16.82
C PRO A 110 3.95 8.27 -17.14
N LYS A 111 3.49 7.55 -16.11
CA LYS A 111 2.64 6.37 -16.29
C LYS A 111 1.23 6.75 -16.76
N PHE A 112 0.66 7.82 -16.21
CA PHE A 112 -0.64 8.33 -16.63
C PHE A 112 -0.59 8.92 -18.05
N SER A 113 0.45 9.69 -18.37
CA SER A 113 0.65 10.28 -19.69
C SER A 113 0.80 9.21 -20.77
N SER A 114 1.68 8.23 -20.55
CA SER A 114 1.89 7.10 -21.48
C SER A 114 0.67 6.20 -21.65
N SER A 115 -0.22 6.14 -20.65
CA SER A 115 -1.49 5.40 -20.74
C SER A 115 -2.57 6.15 -21.53
N GLY A 116 -2.32 7.41 -21.92
CA GLY A 116 -3.23 8.22 -22.73
C GLY A 116 -4.48 8.70 -21.99
N VAL A 117 -4.45 8.72 -20.65
CA VAL A 117 -5.59 9.12 -19.81
C VAL A 117 -5.60 10.59 -19.42
N LEU A 118 -4.47 11.29 -19.61
CA LEU A 118 -4.34 12.72 -19.37
C LEU A 118 -4.61 13.53 -20.64
N LEU A 119 -5.16 14.72 -20.46
CA LEU A 119 -5.32 15.71 -21.52
C LEU A 119 -3.96 16.34 -21.85
N ASP A 120 -3.68 16.50 -23.14
CA ASP A 120 -2.57 17.32 -23.63
C ASP A 120 -2.94 18.80 -23.45
N VAL A 121 -2.17 19.51 -22.62
CA VAL A 121 -2.39 20.92 -22.25
C VAL A 121 -1.32 21.86 -22.83
N THR A 122 -0.55 21.38 -23.81
CA THR A 122 0.62 22.09 -24.35
C THR A 122 0.24 23.49 -24.84
N ASP A 123 -0.79 23.62 -25.68
CA ASP A 123 -1.20 24.90 -26.26
C ASP A 123 -1.71 25.90 -25.21
N GLN A 124 -2.26 25.41 -24.10
CA GLN A 124 -2.87 26.22 -23.05
C GLN A 124 -1.88 26.66 -21.96
N MET A 125 -0.72 26.00 -21.85
CA MET A 125 0.24 26.21 -20.76
C MET A 125 1.64 26.66 -21.21
N THR A 126 1.94 26.61 -22.51
CA THR A 126 3.26 27.01 -23.03
C THR A 126 3.57 28.48 -22.76
N ASP A 127 2.56 29.35 -22.67
CA ASP A 127 2.68 30.79 -22.41
C ASP A 127 3.27 31.11 -21.04
N ILE A 128 3.03 30.25 -20.04
CA ILE A 128 3.51 30.45 -18.66
C ILE A 128 4.76 29.64 -18.34
N LYS A 129 5.24 28.79 -19.25
CA LYS A 129 6.28 27.79 -18.97
C LYS A 129 7.54 28.39 -18.35
N ASP A 130 8.01 29.51 -18.88
CA ASP A 130 9.27 30.11 -18.43
C ASP A 130 9.21 30.71 -17.02
N GLN A 131 8.01 30.95 -16.49
CA GLN A 131 7.80 31.55 -15.16
C GLN A 131 7.82 30.51 -14.02
N TYR A 132 7.63 29.23 -14.34
CA TYR A 132 7.46 28.17 -13.36
C TYR A 132 8.58 27.11 -13.45
N LEU A 133 8.91 26.51 -12.31
CA LEU A 133 9.81 25.36 -12.17
C LEU A 133 9.07 24.05 -12.50
N LEU A 134 9.82 22.94 -12.66
CA LEU A 134 9.30 21.56 -12.64
C LEU A 134 8.46 21.12 -13.86
N TRP A 135 8.58 21.79 -15.01
CA TRP A 135 7.87 21.38 -16.23
C TRP A 135 8.32 20.04 -16.79
N GLU A 136 9.56 19.65 -16.53
CA GLU A 136 10.11 18.35 -16.89
C GLU A 136 9.28 17.19 -16.30
N ALA A 137 8.70 17.37 -15.11
CA ALA A 137 7.90 16.34 -14.46
C ALA A 137 6.53 16.10 -15.11
N VAL A 138 6.04 17.07 -15.90
CA VAL A 138 4.77 16.97 -16.63
C VAL A 138 4.95 16.82 -18.14
N THR A 139 6.19 16.66 -18.59
CA THR A 139 6.52 16.52 -20.00
C THR A 139 6.66 15.05 -20.37
N TYR A 140 5.92 14.62 -21.39
CA TYR A 140 6.04 13.28 -21.97
C TYR A 140 5.97 13.38 -23.50
N ASP A 141 6.94 12.77 -24.20
CA ASP A 141 7.05 12.81 -25.67
C ASP A 141 6.97 14.24 -26.26
N GLY A 142 7.66 15.19 -25.59
CA GLY A 142 7.69 16.60 -25.98
C GLY A 142 6.42 17.39 -25.72
N ARG A 143 5.39 16.80 -25.12
CA ARG A 143 4.10 17.44 -24.81
C ARG A 143 3.86 17.59 -23.31
N LEU A 144 3.04 18.56 -22.93
CA LEU A 144 2.67 18.83 -21.54
C LEU A 144 1.35 18.12 -21.18
N TYR A 145 1.36 17.28 -20.15
CA TYR A 145 0.18 16.54 -19.67
C TYR A 145 -0.29 17.00 -18.28
N GLY A 146 0.14 18.19 -17.87
CA GLY A 146 -0.21 18.80 -16.60
C GLY A 146 0.46 20.17 -16.43
N ALA A 147 0.36 20.72 -15.22
CA ALA A 147 1.05 21.95 -14.84
C ALA A 147 1.64 21.83 -13.42
N PRO A 148 2.88 22.32 -13.20
CA PRO A 148 3.54 22.21 -11.92
C PRO A 148 2.91 23.16 -10.89
N TRP A 149 2.58 22.66 -9.70
CA TRP A 149 1.88 23.45 -8.70
C TRP A 149 2.74 23.75 -7.46
N LEU A 150 3.10 22.71 -6.72
CA LEU A 150 3.82 22.83 -5.46
C LEU A 150 5.01 21.89 -5.49
N ALA A 151 6.21 22.43 -5.60
CA ALA A 151 7.43 21.66 -5.66
C ALA A 151 7.88 21.19 -4.27
N GLY A 152 8.51 20.03 -4.24
CA GLY A 152 9.09 19.41 -3.07
C GLY A 152 10.51 18.92 -3.36
N THR A 153 11.42 19.10 -2.41
CA THR A 153 12.79 18.58 -2.53
C THR A 153 13.28 17.98 -1.22
N ARG A 154 14.57 17.64 -1.16
CA ARG A 154 15.26 17.12 0.02
C ARG A 154 16.44 18.03 0.34
N VAL A 155 16.65 18.27 1.62
CA VAL A 155 17.76 19.08 2.14
C VAL A 155 18.44 18.35 3.29
N LEU A 156 19.58 18.87 3.75
CA LEU A 156 20.25 18.38 4.94
C LEU A 156 19.63 19.04 6.17
N PHE A 157 18.91 18.27 6.98
CA PHE A 157 18.59 18.65 8.35
C PHE A 157 19.75 18.28 9.25
N TYR A 158 20.12 19.17 10.16
CA TYR A 158 21.20 18.91 11.11
C TYR A 158 20.87 19.43 12.52
N ASN A 159 21.31 18.70 13.53
CA ASN A 159 21.08 19.01 14.93
C ASN A 159 22.19 19.93 15.43
N ARG A 160 21.85 21.20 15.70
CA ARG A 160 22.82 22.23 16.07
C ARG A 160 23.46 21.96 17.44
N ASP A 161 22.72 21.35 18.36
CA ASP A 161 23.23 21.01 19.69
C ASP A 161 24.24 19.85 19.63
N LEU A 162 24.00 18.85 18.78
CA LEU A 162 24.96 17.77 18.53
C LEU A 162 26.21 18.26 17.81
N PHE A 163 26.06 19.22 16.88
CA PHE A 163 27.22 19.89 16.26
C PHE A 163 28.09 20.56 17.32
N PHE A 164 27.48 21.36 18.19
CA PHE A 164 28.21 22.03 19.27
C PHE A 164 28.90 21.03 20.21
N LYS A 165 28.20 19.98 20.65
CA LYS A 165 28.76 18.93 21.51
C LYS A 165 29.92 18.16 20.85
N ALA A 166 29.89 18.01 19.53
CA ALA A 166 30.95 17.38 18.76
C ALA A 166 32.15 18.31 18.49
N GLY A 167 32.10 19.58 18.93
CA GLY A 167 33.11 20.60 18.64
C GLY A 167 33.04 21.15 17.21
N LEU A 168 31.90 21.01 16.54
CA LEU A 168 31.62 21.55 15.20
C LEU A 168 30.92 22.92 15.33
N ASN A 169 31.10 23.80 14.35
CA ASN A 169 30.39 25.08 14.31
C ASN A 169 28.95 24.88 13.78
N PRO A 170 27.89 25.12 14.58
CA PRO A 170 26.51 24.95 14.15
C PRO A 170 26.05 25.94 13.05
N ASP A 171 26.79 27.02 12.84
CA ASP A 171 26.50 28.02 11.80
C ASP A 171 27.22 27.73 10.47
N ASN A 172 28.06 26.69 10.43
CA ASN A 172 28.77 26.27 9.23
C ASN A 172 28.50 24.77 8.95
N PRO A 173 27.30 24.42 8.46
CA PRO A 173 26.97 23.05 8.10
C PRO A 173 27.83 22.55 6.94
N PRO A 174 27.99 21.22 6.76
CA PRO A 174 28.84 20.66 5.72
C PRO A 174 28.32 21.02 4.33
N THR A 175 29.24 21.42 3.45
CA THR A 175 28.98 21.77 2.04
C THR A 175 29.59 20.78 1.07
N THR A 176 30.51 19.92 1.55
CA THR A 176 31.12 18.85 0.76
C THR A 176 30.93 17.46 1.39
N TRP A 177 31.11 16.41 0.59
CA TRP A 177 31.04 15.02 1.06
C TRP A 177 32.06 14.70 2.16
N GLU A 178 33.27 15.23 2.03
CA GLU A 178 34.31 15.09 3.05
C GLU A 178 33.90 15.75 4.38
N GLU A 179 33.37 16.97 4.33
CA GLU A 179 32.84 17.68 5.50
C GLU A 179 31.66 16.93 6.12
N LEU A 180 30.75 16.38 5.30
CA LEU A 180 29.63 15.57 5.76
C LEU A 180 30.10 14.33 6.52
N SER A 181 31.05 13.57 5.94
CA SER A 181 31.60 12.39 6.59
C SER A 181 32.37 12.73 7.87
N TYR A 182 33.11 13.85 7.87
CA TYR A 182 33.82 14.34 9.04
C TYR A 182 32.87 14.71 10.18
N ALA A 183 31.81 15.47 9.86
CA ALA A 183 30.79 15.86 10.83
C ALA A 183 30.04 14.63 11.37
N ALA A 184 29.68 13.68 10.51
CA ALA A 184 29.00 12.46 10.92
C ALA A 184 29.85 11.66 11.91
N LYS A 185 31.14 11.46 11.60
CA LYS A 185 32.08 10.78 12.52
C LYS A 185 32.18 11.50 13.86
N LYS A 186 32.41 12.81 13.86
CA LYS A 186 32.56 13.60 15.08
C LYS A 186 31.33 13.54 15.98
N ILE A 187 30.14 13.51 15.40
CA ILE A 187 28.88 13.39 16.15
C ILE A 187 28.70 11.97 16.69
N SER A 188 29.00 10.92 15.92
CA SER A 188 28.94 9.55 16.43
C SER A 188 29.93 9.28 17.57
N ASP A 189 31.07 9.98 17.58
CA ASP A 189 32.09 9.88 18.63
C ASP A 189 31.64 10.48 19.98
N ILE A 190 30.51 11.21 20.03
CA ILE A 190 29.94 11.76 21.29
C ILE A 190 29.63 10.64 22.29
N GLY A 191 29.10 9.52 21.82
CA GLY A 191 28.78 8.39 22.69
C GLY A 191 27.78 7.39 22.11
N PRO A 192 27.57 6.27 22.82
CA PRO A 192 26.66 5.21 22.37
C PRO A 192 25.21 5.73 22.25
N GLY A 193 24.53 5.33 21.18
CA GLY A 193 23.16 5.75 20.90
C GLY A 193 23.02 7.14 20.26
N ILE A 194 24.15 7.78 19.91
CA ILE A 194 24.22 8.96 19.07
C ILE A 194 24.80 8.56 17.71
N TYR A 195 24.12 8.98 16.64
CA TYR A 195 24.49 8.65 15.27
C TYR A 195 24.77 9.95 14.52
N GLY A 196 25.84 9.95 13.72
CA GLY A 196 26.21 11.10 12.91
C GLY A 196 25.25 11.39 11.77
N PHE A 197 24.74 10.33 11.14
CA PHE A 197 23.87 10.40 9.98
C PHE A 197 22.76 9.34 10.03
N GLY A 198 21.68 9.53 9.27
CA GLY A 198 20.59 8.56 9.14
C GLY A 198 20.46 8.06 7.70
N ILE A 199 20.51 6.75 7.50
CA ILE A 199 20.38 6.08 6.20
C ILE A 199 19.02 5.36 6.14
N PHE A 200 18.26 5.63 5.08
CA PHE A 200 16.96 4.99 4.83
C PHE A 200 17.15 3.65 4.12
N ALA A 201 16.47 2.62 4.61
CA ALA A 201 16.44 1.27 4.03
C ALA A 201 15.18 0.50 4.50
N ALA A 202 14.96 -0.68 3.93
CA ALA A 202 13.82 -1.57 4.19
C ALA A 202 12.47 -0.94 3.87
N GLU A 203 12.41 -0.14 2.80
CA GLU A 203 11.19 0.49 2.32
C GLU A 203 11.34 0.87 0.82
N PRO A 204 10.24 0.94 0.06
CA PRO A 204 10.30 1.05 -1.39
C PRO A 204 10.70 2.45 -1.91
N TYR A 205 10.34 3.54 -1.22
CA TYR A 205 10.41 4.91 -1.78
C TYR A 205 11.58 5.77 -1.27
N ALA A 206 11.82 5.84 0.03
CA ALA A 206 12.81 6.80 0.57
C ALA A 206 14.29 6.52 0.20
N PRO A 207 14.78 5.26 0.08
CA PRO A 207 16.21 4.99 -0.10
C PRO A 207 16.79 5.59 -1.38
N TRP A 208 16.12 5.42 -2.52
CA TRP A 208 16.61 5.98 -3.79
C TRP A 208 16.56 7.51 -3.80
N GLN A 209 15.56 8.13 -3.17
CA GLN A 209 15.47 9.59 -3.04
C GLN A 209 16.59 10.19 -2.17
N GLN A 210 17.15 9.40 -1.26
CA GLN A 210 18.29 9.80 -0.43
C GLN A 210 19.62 9.58 -1.16
N PHE A 211 19.76 8.48 -1.90
CA PHE A 211 21.02 8.13 -2.58
C PHE A 211 21.23 8.86 -3.92
N LEU A 212 20.22 8.91 -4.81
CA LEU A 212 20.38 9.49 -6.14
C LEU A 212 20.90 10.95 -6.13
N PRO A 213 20.55 11.81 -5.16
CA PRO A 213 21.22 13.10 -4.98
C PRO A 213 22.75 13.04 -4.99
N PHE A 214 23.37 12.03 -4.37
CA PHE A 214 24.83 11.86 -4.42
C PHE A 214 25.31 11.45 -5.83
N ALA A 215 24.57 10.58 -6.51
CA ALA A 215 24.90 10.17 -7.87
C ALA A 215 24.82 11.36 -8.85
N TRP A 216 23.71 12.09 -8.83
CA TRP A 216 23.48 13.29 -9.65
C TRP A 216 24.49 14.40 -9.35
N ALA A 217 24.78 14.65 -8.07
CA ALA A 217 25.77 15.64 -7.65
C ALA A 217 27.17 15.35 -8.23
N ASN A 218 27.47 14.08 -8.53
CA ASN A 218 28.73 13.63 -9.14
C ASN A 218 28.65 13.48 -10.68
N GLY A 219 27.55 13.90 -11.30
CA GLY A 219 27.34 13.84 -12.76
C GLY A 219 26.95 12.46 -13.30
N ALA A 220 26.42 11.57 -12.44
CA ALA A 220 25.83 10.32 -12.88
C ALA A 220 24.32 10.44 -13.08
N ASP A 221 23.73 9.51 -13.83
CA ASP A 221 22.28 9.37 -13.97
C ASP A 221 21.87 7.89 -14.01
N VAL A 222 20.57 7.61 -14.00
CA VAL A 222 20.00 6.25 -14.02
C VAL A 222 19.87 5.73 -15.44
N LEU A 223 19.35 6.54 -16.36
CA LEU A 223 19.07 6.18 -17.76
C LEU A 223 19.84 7.09 -18.74
N SER A 224 20.08 6.61 -19.95
CA SER A 224 20.55 7.44 -21.06
C SER A 224 19.51 8.52 -21.42
N GLU A 225 19.94 9.59 -22.10
CA GLU A 225 19.07 10.71 -22.49
C GLU A 225 17.86 10.27 -23.34
N ASP A 226 18.04 9.25 -24.18
CA ASP A 226 16.98 8.64 -24.99
C ASP A 226 16.12 7.61 -24.23
N MET A 227 16.40 7.42 -22.94
CA MET A 227 15.76 6.47 -22.02
C MET A 227 15.84 5.00 -22.46
N SER A 228 16.73 4.65 -23.41
CA SER A 228 16.80 3.31 -24.00
C SER A 228 17.67 2.33 -23.21
N LYS A 229 18.57 2.84 -22.34
CA LYS A 229 19.55 2.03 -21.63
C LYS A 229 19.80 2.53 -20.21
N CYS A 230 20.08 1.60 -19.29
CA CYS A 230 20.56 1.94 -17.95
C CYS A 230 22.05 2.36 -17.97
N ILE A 231 22.36 3.47 -17.29
CA ILE A 231 23.72 3.99 -17.11
C ILE A 231 24.11 4.17 -15.63
N LEU A 232 23.28 3.63 -14.72
CA LEU A 232 23.46 3.71 -13.27
C LEU A 232 24.79 3.11 -12.78
N ASN A 233 25.44 2.24 -13.55
CA ASN A 233 26.73 1.64 -13.19
C ASN A 233 27.96 2.44 -13.68
N SER A 234 27.76 3.71 -14.05
CA SER A 234 28.83 4.63 -14.42
C SER A 234 29.88 4.79 -13.30
N PRO A 235 31.15 5.14 -13.63
CA PRO A 235 32.18 5.40 -12.62
C PRO A 235 31.76 6.44 -11.57
N ALA A 236 31.01 7.47 -11.98
CA ALA A 236 30.52 8.53 -11.10
C ALA A 236 29.48 8.02 -10.09
N ALA A 237 28.52 7.17 -10.52
CA ALA A 237 27.55 6.56 -9.60
C ALA A 237 28.22 5.57 -8.64
N VAL A 238 29.23 4.84 -9.10
CA VAL A 238 30.01 3.92 -8.27
C VAL A 238 30.80 4.67 -7.20
N GLU A 239 31.41 5.81 -7.55
CA GLU A 239 32.06 6.70 -6.58
C GLU A 239 31.06 7.23 -5.54
N ALA A 240 29.87 7.68 -5.98
CA ALA A 240 28.81 8.14 -5.10
C ALA A 240 28.35 7.04 -4.13
N LEU A 241 28.12 5.82 -4.61
CA LEU A 241 27.69 4.70 -3.76
C LEU A 241 28.78 4.21 -2.82
N LYS A 242 30.07 4.32 -3.19
CA LYS A 242 31.19 4.08 -2.27
C LYS A 242 31.24 5.11 -1.16
N PHE A 243 31.01 6.39 -1.48
CA PHE A 243 30.90 7.42 -0.45
C PHE A 243 29.71 7.16 0.48
N TYR A 244 28.54 6.87 -0.09
CA TYR A 244 27.34 6.53 0.67
C TYR A 244 27.54 5.30 1.58
N ASP A 245 28.23 4.27 1.07
CA ASP A 245 28.63 3.07 1.82
C ASP A 245 29.52 3.42 3.03
N SER A 246 30.46 4.36 2.86
CA SER A 246 31.37 4.78 3.93
C SER A 246 30.67 5.48 5.10
N LEU A 247 29.52 6.12 4.87
CA LEU A 247 28.74 6.80 5.93
C LEU A 247 28.16 5.81 6.95
N LYS A 248 27.99 4.53 6.59
CA LYS A 248 27.36 3.53 7.47
C LYS A 248 28.04 3.40 8.82
N SER A 249 29.36 3.53 8.88
CA SER A 249 30.12 3.42 10.13
C SER A 249 29.74 4.47 11.18
N TYR A 250 29.08 5.55 10.75
CA TYR A 250 28.65 6.66 11.61
C TYR A 250 27.12 6.82 11.61
N SER A 251 26.39 5.89 10.97
CA SER A 251 24.97 6.06 10.70
C SER A 251 24.09 5.06 11.43
N ILE A 252 22.85 5.45 11.69
CA ILE A 252 21.76 4.50 11.91
C ILE A 252 21.16 4.13 10.56
N ILE A 253 20.91 2.84 10.33
CA ILE A 253 20.26 2.32 9.13
C ILE A 253 18.88 1.82 9.53
N GLU A 254 17.84 2.53 9.11
CA GLU A 254 16.46 2.31 9.53
C GLU A 254 15.47 2.83 8.48
N ARG A 255 14.18 2.55 8.66
CA ARG A 255 13.14 3.21 7.84
C ARG A 255 13.07 4.71 8.12
N GLN A 256 12.69 5.51 7.12
CA GLN A 256 12.60 6.98 7.18
C GLN A 256 11.77 7.49 8.37
N PRO A 257 10.57 6.96 8.68
CA PRO A 257 9.82 7.40 9.86
C PRO A 257 10.61 7.24 11.17
N GLN A 258 11.40 6.16 11.26
CA GLN A 258 12.20 5.86 12.45
C GLN A 258 13.40 6.80 12.57
N VAL A 259 14.10 7.07 11.47
CA VAL A 259 15.20 8.04 11.43
C VAL A 259 14.69 9.45 11.76
N ASN A 260 13.56 9.87 11.19
CA ASN A 260 12.92 11.16 11.50
C ASN A 260 12.61 11.28 13.01
N MET A 261 12.07 10.23 13.63
CA MET A 261 11.80 10.18 15.07
C MET A 261 13.11 10.28 15.89
N LEU A 262 14.15 9.54 15.52
CA LEU A 262 15.44 9.57 16.24
C LEU A 262 16.13 10.94 16.13
N PHE A 263 16.00 11.61 14.98
CA PHE A 263 16.45 12.98 14.82
C PHE A 263 15.68 13.94 15.74
N ALA A 264 14.34 13.84 15.79
CA ALA A 264 13.51 14.66 16.67
C ALA A 264 13.84 14.44 18.16
N LYS A 265 14.25 13.22 18.55
CA LYS A 265 14.74 12.88 19.89
C LYS A 265 16.18 13.37 20.17
N GLY A 266 16.86 13.96 19.20
CA GLY A 266 18.24 14.42 19.35
C GLY A 266 19.28 13.30 19.36
N GLN A 267 18.99 12.16 18.73
CA GLN A 267 19.90 11.01 18.63
C GLN A 267 20.61 10.89 17.27
N VAL A 268 20.11 11.60 16.24
CA VAL A 268 20.74 11.65 14.91
C VAL A 268 21.22 13.07 14.64
N GLY A 269 22.49 13.20 14.28
CA GLY A 269 23.16 14.46 13.98
C GLY A 269 22.69 15.11 12.69
N MET A 270 22.52 14.31 11.64
CA MET A 270 22.18 14.78 10.31
C MET A 270 21.28 13.79 9.57
N GLN A 271 20.36 14.29 8.75
CA GLN A 271 19.55 13.45 7.86
C GLN A 271 19.17 14.23 6.59
N ILE A 272 19.01 13.50 5.49
CA ILE A 272 18.44 14.05 4.26
C ILE A 272 16.95 13.80 4.33
N SER A 273 16.15 14.87 4.42
CA SER A 273 14.70 14.72 4.56
C SER A 273 13.98 15.84 3.83
N GLY A 274 12.66 15.68 3.76
CA GLY A 274 11.78 16.64 3.15
C GLY A 274 11.19 17.61 4.17
N PHE A 275 10.25 18.37 3.66
CA PHE A 275 9.75 19.56 4.28
C PHE A 275 8.83 19.33 5.48
N TRP A 276 8.21 18.15 5.56
CA TRP A 276 7.34 17.73 6.66
C TRP A 276 8.02 17.82 8.04
N ASN A 277 9.35 17.78 8.09
CA ASN A 277 10.12 17.82 9.34
C ASN A 277 9.99 19.13 10.11
N PHE A 278 9.74 20.25 9.45
CA PHE A 278 9.46 21.52 10.14
C PHE A 278 8.13 21.51 10.93
N THR A 279 7.20 20.62 10.59
CA THR A 279 5.99 20.40 11.38
C THR A 279 6.17 19.26 12.37
N LEU A 280 6.77 18.15 11.94
CA LEU A 280 6.91 16.94 12.77
C LEU A 280 7.88 17.15 13.93
N ILE A 281 9.02 17.80 13.71
CA ILE A 281 10.04 17.99 14.75
C ILE A 281 9.50 18.86 15.88
N PRO A 282 8.96 20.07 15.66
CA PRO A 282 8.45 20.90 16.77
C PRO A 282 7.27 20.26 17.50
N ARG A 283 6.45 19.45 16.82
CA ARG A 283 5.38 18.68 17.49
C ARG A 283 5.91 17.61 18.43
N GLN A 284 7.01 16.94 18.06
CA GLN A 284 7.59 15.86 18.86
C GLN A 284 8.57 16.37 19.94
N ASN A 285 9.33 17.41 19.61
CA ASN A 285 10.31 18.04 20.50
C ASN A 285 10.40 19.54 20.19
N PRO A 286 9.55 20.37 20.82
CA PRO A 286 9.54 21.82 20.62
C PRO A 286 10.88 22.52 20.94
N GLY A 287 11.71 21.89 21.78
CA GLY A 287 13.00 22.45 22.21
C GLY A 287 14.19 22.05 21.33
N LEU A 288 14.00 21.23 20.29
CA LEU A 288 15.11 20.80 19.45
C LEU A 288 15.63 21.96 18.59
N ASN A 289 16.91 22.30 18.78
CA ASN A 289 17.60 23.28 17.96
C ASN A 289 18.17 22.60 16.70
N PHE A 290 17.45 22.69 15.58
CA PHE A 290 17.89 22.16 14.29
C PHE A 290 18.11 23.27 13.27
N GLY A 291 18.99 22.99 12.30
CA GLY A 291 19.21 23.82 11.12
C GLY A 291 18.94 23.05 9.84
N VAL A 292 18.91 23.78 8.73
CA VAL A 292 18.74 23.26 7.38
C VAL A 292 19.89 23.77 6.51
N ALA A 293 20.38 22.93 5.59
CA ALA A 293 21.40 23.28 4.63
C ALA A 293 21.14 22.61 3.27
N MET A 294 21.68 23.18 2.20
CA MET A 294 21.72 22.51 0.91
C MET A 294 22.51 21.19 1.01
N LEU A 295 22.20 20.23 0.14
CA LEU A 295 22.89 18.95 0.10
C LEU A 295 24.37 19.12 -0.29
N PRO A 296 25.30 18.45 0.41
CA PRO A 296 26.71 18.58 0.12
C PRO A 296 27.09 18.06 -1.29
N LYS A 297 27.97 18.79 -1.97
CA LYS A 297 28.52 18.40 -3.28
C LYS A 297 29.78 17.52 -3.14
N PRO A 298 30.24 16.82 -4.20
CA PRO A 298 31.40 15.93 -4.10
C PRO A 298 32.66 16.61 -3.55
N ALA A 299 32.98 17.81 -4.05
CA ALA A 299 34.08 18.62 -3.51
C ALA A 299 33.84 20.11 -3.82
N LYS A 300 34.64 21.01 -3.22
CA LYS A 300 34.52 22.46 -3.42
C LYS A 300 34.51 22.89 -4.90
N ASN A 301 35.27 22.19 -5.75
CA ASN A 301 35.40 22.46 -7.19
C ASN A 301 34.89 21.31 -8.07
N LYS A 302 34.12 20.35 -7.53
CA LYS A 302 33.60 19.19 -8.27
C LYS A 302 32.10 19.02 -8.01
N GLY A 303 31.34 18.87 -9.09
CA GLY A 303 29.91 18.62 -9.02
C GLY A 303 29.11 19.82 -8.53
N PHE A 304 27.86 19.57 -8.17
CA PHE A 304 26.92 20.57 -7.69
C PHE A 304 26.08 20.00 -6.54
N SER A 305 25.34 20.87 -5.85
CA SER A 305 24.38 20.41 -4.85
C SER A 305 23.13 19.89 -5.56
N ALA A 306 23.03 18.57 -5.72
CA ALA A 306 21.85 17.94 -6.29
C ALA A 306 20.92 17.45 -5.19
N ALA A 307 19.62 17.49 -5.45
CA ALA A 307 18.58 16.89 -4.62
C ALA A 307 17.51 16.27 -5.49
N PHE A 308 16.61 15.47 -4.90
CA PHE A 308 15.43 14.99 -5.59
C PHE A 308 14.47 16.16 -5.88
N ALA A 309 14.06 16.32 -7.14
CA ALA A 309 12.95 17.17 -7.52
C ALA A 309 11.68 16.33 -7.57
N GLY A 310 10.71 16.69 -6.74
CA GLY A 310 9.37 16.14 -6.80
C GLY A 310 8.36 17.20 -6.44
N GLY A 311 7.21 16.75 -5.93
CA GLY A 311 6.11 17.61 -5.54
C GLY A 311 4.87 17.26 -6.33
N GLU A 312 4.01 18.26 -6.46
CA GLU A 312 2.63 18.09 -6.86
C GLU A 312 2.34 18.88 -8.12
N VAL A 313 1.64 18.21 -9.03
CA VAL A 313 1.23 18.77 -10.30
C VAL A 313 -0.28 18.67 -10.44
N PHE A 314 -0.85 19.58 -11.20
CA PHE A 314 -2.22 19.44 -11.65
C PHE A 314 -2.27 18.72 -12.99
N VAL A 315 -3.21 17.81 -13.12
CA VAL A 315 -3.55 17.17 -14.39
C VAL A 315 -5.04 17.28 -14.68
N ILE A 316 -5.38 17.25 -15.97
CA ILE A 316 -6.77 17.16 -16.43
C ILE A 316 -6.97 15.78 -17.03
N LEU A 317 -8.02 15.09 -16.59
CA LEU A 317 -8.36 13.78 -17.15
C LEU A 317 -8.94 13.97 -18.55
N LYS A 318 -8.46 13.19 -19.52
CA LYS A 318 -8.80 13.33 -20.95
C LYS A 318 -10.29 13.25 -21.25
N LYS A 319 -11.06 12.58 -20.39
CA LYS A 319 -12.51 12.41 -20.52
C LYS A 319 -13.34 13.54 -19.90
N SER A 320 -12.71 14.52 -19.22
CA SER A 320 -13.41 15.68 -18.68
C SER A 320 -14.11 16.44 -19.80
N LYS A 321 -15.34 16.90 -19.52
CA LYS A 321 -16.13 17.75 -20.42
C LYS A 321 -15.89 19.25 -20.18
N HIS A 322 -15.14 19.58 -19.13
CA HIS A 322 -14.98 20.94 -18.60
C HIS A 322 -13.50 21.35 -18.58
N SER A 323 -12.75 20.95 -19.60
CA SER A 323 -11.29 21.16 -19.68
C SER A 323 -10.90 22.64 -19.68
N LYS A 324 -11.73 23.52 -20.25
CA LYS A 324 -11.45 24.96 -20.28
C LYS A 324 -11.55 25.58 -18.88
N GLU A 325 -12.58 25.22 -18.14
CA GLU A 325 -12.82 25.65 -16.77
C GLU A 325 -11.76 25.06 -15.83
N ALA A 326 -11.38 23.80 -16.05
CA ALA A 326 -10.27 23.14 -15.37
C ALA A 326 -8.93 23.89 -15.55
N ILE A 327 -8.58 24.30 -16.77
CA ILE A 327 -7.38 25.11 -17.04
C ILE A 327 -7.43 26.45 -16.29
N LYS A 328 -8.60 27.11 -16.21
CA LYS A 328 -8.76 28.35 -15.43
C LYS A 328 -8.47 28.11 -13.95
N LEU A 329 -9.00 27.03 -13.37
CA LEU A 329 -8.74 26.66 -11.98
C LEU A 329 -7.25 26.41 -11.72
N MET A 330 -6.58 25.64 -12.59
CA MET A 330 -5.15 25.37 -12.49
C MET A 330 -4.33 26.66 -12.53
N LYS A 331 -4.56 27.54 -13.53
CA LYS A 331 -3.85 28.82 -13.65
C LYS A 331 -4.11 29.73 -12.45
N PHE A 332 -5.32 29.72 -11.89
CA PHE A 332 -5.64 30.46 -10.67
C PHE A 332 -4.84 29.96 -9.47
N LEU A 333 -4.85 28.65 -9.20
CA LEU A 333 -4.15 28.07 -8.05
C LEU A 333 -2.61 28.19 -8.16
N MET A 334 -2.09 28.26 -9.38
CA MET A 334 -0.67 28.47 -9.66
C MET A 334 -0.19 29.92 -9.50
N ARG A 335 -1.08 30.92 -9.40
CA ARG A 335 -0.63 32.32 -9.22
C ARG A 335 0.24 32.44 -7.97
N GLU A 336 1.29 33.26 -8.04
CA GLU A 336 2.26 33.42 -6.95
C GLU A 336 1.57 33.71 -5.61
N GLU A 337 0.60 34.63 -5.59
CA GLU A 337 -0.11 35.02 -4.38
C GLU A 337 -0.90 33.86 -3.75
N ASN A 338 -1.53 33.02 -4.57
CA ASN A 338 -2.35 31.89 -4.12
C ASN A 338 -1.46 30.74 -3.64
N ALA A 339 -0.39 30.44 -4.37
CA ALA A 339 0.60 29.45 -3.95
C ALA A 339 1.28 29.88 -2.63
N LEU A 340 1.61 31.18 -2.47
CA LEU A 340 2.20 31.70 -1.22
C LEU A 340 1.24 31.64 -0.02
N GLU A 341 -0.07 31.71 -0.20
CA GLU A 341 -1.03 31.48 0.89
C GLU A 341 -0.93 30.05 1.43
N ILE A 342 -0.73 29.07 0.55
CA ILE A 342 -0.50 27.67 0.93
C ILE A 342 0.81 27.54 1.71
N VAL A 343 1.89 28.11 1.16
CA VAL A 343 3.22 28.10 1.77
C VAL A 343 3.21 28.70 3.18
N LYS A 344 2.47 29.79 3.41
CA LYS A 344 2.39 30.47 4.72
C LYS A 344 1.70 29.63 5.79
N VAL A 345 0.73 28.80 5.42
CA VAL A 345 -0.05 27.99 6.38
C VAL A 345 0.62 26.66 6.64
N GLN A 346 1.06 25.99 5.58
CA GLN A 346 1.65 24.67 5.72
C GLN A 346 3.08 24.75 6.22
N HIS A 347 3.74 25.88 5.91
CA HIS A 347 5.19 26.02 5.90
C HIS A 347 5.81 24.95 4.97
N ASN A 348 6.97 25.24 4.40
CA ASN A 348 7.80 24.17 3.83
C ASN A 348 7.18 23.51 2.59
N ILE A 349 6.55 24.24 1.70
CA ILE A 349 6.40 23.76 0.32
C ILE A 349 6.98 24.82 -0.60
N VAL A 350 7.53 24.42 -1.75
CA VAL A 350 8.17 25.37 -2.66
C VAL A 350 7.15 25.75 -3.72
N PRO A 351 6.67 27.00 -3.79
CA PRO A 351 5.81 27.41 -4.87
C PRO A 351 6.60 27.32 -6.18
N THR A 352 5.98 26.83 -7.25
CA THR A 352 6.69 26.59 -8.50
C THR A 352 7.01 27.89 -9.25
N TYR A 353 6.38 29.02 -8.91
CA TYR A 353 6.68 30.32 -9.51
C TYR A 353 8.07 30.81 -9.11
N LYS A 354 8.97 30.97 -10.09
CA LYS A 354 10.43 31.14 -9.89
C LYS A 354 10.81 32.33 -9.01
N ASP A 355 10.11 33.45 -9.16
CA ASP A 355 10.45 34.70 -8.46
C ASP A 355 9.97 34.73 -7.00
N SER A 356 9.16 33.74 -6.58
CA SER A 356 8.62 33.67 -5.22
C SER A 356 9.71 33.66 -4.14
N ILE A 357 10.93 33.21 -4.46
CA ILE A 357 12.10 33.25 -3.55
C ILE A 357 12.42 34.66 -3.06
N ASN A 358 12.04 35.70 -3.81
CA ASN A 358 12.26 37.10 -3.46
C ASN A 358 11.14 37.69 -2.60
N SER A 359 10.05 36.95 -2.36
CA SER A 359 8.92 37.39 -1.55
C SER A 359 9.33 37.68 -0.09
N SER A 360 8.54 38.54 0.57
CA SER A 360 8.76 38.90 1.99
C SER A 360 8.71 37.69 2.93
N TYR A 361 8.03 36.61 2.54
CA TYR A 361 7.99 35.36 3.29
C TYR A 361 9.39 34.75 3.41
N TYR A 362 10.09 34.50 2.29
CA TYR A 362 11.41 33.88 2.31
C TYR A 362 12.53 34.78 2.83
N GLN A 363 12.31 36.10 2.89
CA GLN A 363 13.23 37.03 3.56
C GLN A 363 13.20 36.84 5.09
N THR A 364 12.06 36.46 5.65
CA THR A 364 11.88 36.25 7.11
C THR A 364 12.00 34.79 7.54
N HIS A 365 12.05 33.86 6.59
CA HIS A 365 12.06 32.40 6.79
C HIS A 365 13.30 31.76 6.11
N PRO A 366 14.52 31.96 6.68
CA PRO A 366 15.77 31.58 6.02
C PRO A 366 15.95 30.06 5.84
N ASN A 367 15.41 29.23 6.74
CA ASN A 367 15.49 27.77 6.60
C ASN A 367 14.61 27.26 5.45
N GLU A 368 13.42 27.84 5.29
CA GLU A 368 12.49 27.55 4.21
C GLU A 368 13.02 28.07 2.87
N ARG A 369 13.76 29.19 2.88
CA ARG A 369 14.44 29.71 1.70
C ARG A 369 15.48 28.73 1.15
N ILE A 370 16.14 27.95 2.01
CA ILE A 370 17.10 26.92 1.59
C ILE A 370 16.41 25.81 0.78
N PHE A 371 15.18 25.44 1.11
CA PHE A 371 14.42 24.49 0.29
C PHE A 371 14.18 25.02 -1.12
N PHE A 372 13.83 26.31 -1.24
CA PHE A 372 13.68 26.95 -2.55
C PHE A 372 15.01 26.93 -3.31
N GLN A 373 16.10 27.33 -2.67
CA GLN A 373 17.44 27.33 -3.27
C GLN A 373 17.86 25.94 -3.74
N GLN A 374 17.60 24.90 -2.93
CA GLN A 374 17.88 23.52 -3.28
C GLN A 374 17.03 23.05 -4.45
N MET A 375 15.77 23.49 -4.55
CA MET A 375 14.88 23.15 -5.65
C MET A 375 15.39 23.66 -7.00
N LEU A 376 16.08 24.81 -7.03
CA LEU A 376 16.70 25.35 -8.25
C LEU A 376 17.79 24.44 -8.85
N THR A 377 18.35 23.54 -8.04
CA THR A 377 19.37 22.57 -8.46
C THR A 377 18.92 21.12 -8.25
N ALA A 378 17.63 20.91 -7.99
CA ALA A 378 17.05 19.59 -7.83
C ALA A 378 16.89 18.91 -9.20
N VAL A 379 16.94 17.58 -9.20
CA VAL A 379 16.91 16.74 -10.40
C VAL A 379 15.68 15.85 -10.33
N ALA A 380 14.85 15.91 -11.37
CA ALA A 380 13.69 15.04 -11.50
C ALA A 380 14.14 13.63 -11.90
N PRO A 381 13.47 12.57 -11.42
CA PRO A 381 13.72 11.22 -11.89
C PRO A 381 13.40 11.13 -13.40
N PRO A 382 14.07 10.22 -14.15
CA PRO A 382 13.75 9.99 -15.56
C PRO A 382 12.25 9.74 -15.77
N PRO A 383 11.57 10.51 -16.66
CA PRO A 383 10.13 10.43 -16.87
C PRO A 383 9.74 9.21 -17.72
N HIS A 384 10.03 8.01 -17.20
CA HIS A 384 9.83 6.75 -17.90
C HIS A 384 8.57 6.01 -17.39
N PRO A 385 7.73 5.41 -18.26
CA PRO A 385 6.50 4.71 -17.86
C PRO A 385 6.71 3.55 -16.88
N ASN A 386 7.89 2.92 -16.90
CA ASN A 386 8.27 1.83 -16.00
C ASN A 386 9.11 2.33 -14.80
N TRP A 387 9.13 3.63 -14.51
CA TRP A 387 9.95 4.20 -13.44
C TRP A 387 9.75 3.50 -12.09
N VAL A 388 8.53 3.13 -11.72
CA VAL A 388 8.24 2.41 -10.47
C VAL A 388 9.02 1.08 -10.36
N SER A 389 9.17 0.34 -11.47
CA SER A 389 9.99 -0.88 -11.48
C SER A 389 11.49 -0.58 -11.54
N ILE A 390 11.89 0.55 -12.14
CA ILE A 390 13.29 0.98 -12.23
C ILE A 390 13.78 1.42 -10.85
N GLN A 391 13.03 2.28 -10.14
CA GLN A 391 13.39 2.76 -8.81
C GLN A 391 13.50 1.63 -7.79
N GLU A 392 12.71 0.56 -7.94
CA GLU A 392 12.79 -0.64 -7.08
C GLU A 392 14.17 -1.30 -7.21
N GLU A 393 14.70 -1.44 -8.43
CA GLU A 393 16.05 -1.99 -8.64
C GLU A 393 17.15 -1.05 -8.14
N VAL A 394 16.94 0.27 -8.20
CA VAL A 394 17.83 1.27 -7.57
C VAL A 394 17.82 1.09 -6.04
N THR A 395 16.65 1.03 -5.42
CA THR A 395 16.47 0.77 -3.98
C THR A 395 17.14 -0.54 -3.57
N ASN A 396 16.92 -1.62 -4.33
CA ASN A 396 17.55 -2.92 -4.07
C ASN A 396 19.08 -2.85 -4.16
N ALA A 397 19.66 -2.10 -5.10
CA ALA A 397 21.11 -1.91 -5.15
C ALA A 397 21.63 -1.20 -3.89
N ILE A 398 20.94 -0.15 -3.44
CA ILE A 398 21.30 0.58 -2.22
C ILE A 398 21.21 -0.34 -1.02
N GLU A 399 20.09 -1.05 -0.83
CA GLU A 399 19.88 -1.98 0.28
C GLU A 399 20.89 -3.13 0.28
N ASN A 400 21.24 -3.66 -0.89
CA ASN A 400 22.24 -4.71 -1.00
C ASN A 400 23.61 -4.22 -0.55
N VAL A 401 23.93 -2.94 -0.75
CA VAL A 401 25.12 -2.33 -0.18
C VAL A 401 24.91 -2.13 1.32
N VAL A 402 23.88 -1.39 1.75
CA VAL A 402 23.72 -0.92 3.15
C VAL A 402 23.37 -2.01 4.16
N VAL A 403 22.64 -3.04 3.75
CA VAL A 403 22.15 -4.15 4.59
C VAL A 403 22.75 -5.48 4.13
N GLY A 404 22.82 -5.71 2.81
CA GLY A 404 23.20 -7.00 2.21
C GLY A 404 24.70 -7.29 2.12
N ASN A 405 25.57 -6.30 2.41
CA ASN A 405 27.04 -6.39 2.32
C ASN A 405 27.60 -6.71 0.92
N ILE A 406 26.89 -6.33 -0.15
CA ILE A 406 27.41 -6.38 -1.53
C ILE A 406 28.28 -5.14 -1.78
N LYS A 407 29.38 -5.30 -2.53
CA LYS A 407 30.23 -4.16 -2.92
C LYS A 407 29.49 -3.21 -3.88
N PRO A 408 29.63 -1.88 -3.74
CA PRO A 408 28.94 -0.87 -4.55
C PRO A 408 28.90 -1.14 -6.06
N LYS A 409 30.04 -1.43 -6.70
CA LYS A 409 30.11 -1.69 -8.15
C LYS A 409 29.26 -2.89 -8.56
N ALA A 410 29.34 -3.99 -7.81
CA ALA A 410 28.62 -5.21 -8.12
C ALA A 410 27.11 -5.02 -7.96
N ALA A 411 26.67 -4.26 -6.93
CA ALA A 411 25.27 -3.93 -6.74
C ALA A 411 24.70 -3.10 -7.91
N LEU A 412 25.44 -2.07 -8.36
CA LEU A 412 25.02 -1.24 -9.49
C LEU A 412 25.04 -2.00 -10.82
N ASP A 413 25.99 -2.91 -11.03
CA ASP A 413 26.01 -3.77 -12.23
C ASP A 413 24.80 -4.71 -12.28
N GLN A 414 24.43 -5.29 -11.14
CA GLN A 414 23.25 -6.14 -11.05
C GLN A 414 21.96 -5.34 -11.29
N ALA A 415 21.83 -4.16 -10.69
CA ALA A 415 20.69 -3.28 -10.92
C ALA A 415 20.62 -2.84 -12.39
N ALA A 416 21.74 -2.42 -12.99
CA ALA A 416 21.78 -2.04 -14.40
C ALA A 416 21.31 -3.16 -15.33
N ALA A 417 21.79 -4.39 -15.12
CA ALA A 417 21.36 -5.54 -15.91
C ALA A 417 19.87 -5.89 -15.75
N ARG A 418 19.27 -5.63 -14.58
CA ARG A 418 17.84 -5.83 -14.35
C ARG A 418 17.00 -4.71 -14.95
N ILE A 419 17.44 -3.46 -14.80
CA ILE A 419 16.81 -2.28 -15.42
C ILE A 419 16.83 -2.43 -16.94
N ASP A 420 17.93 -2.84 -17.56
CA ASP A 420 17.99 -3.08 -19.01
C ASP A 420 16.97 -4.15 -19.45
N LYS A 421 16.66 -5.16 -18.63
CA LYS A 421 15.58 -6.11 -18.94
C LYS A 421 14.21 -5.46 -18.87
N ILE A 422 13.98 -4.56 -17.92
CA ILE A 422 12.72 -3.79 -17.80
C ILE A 422 12.54 -2.89 -19.02
N LEU A 423 13.60 -2.24 -19.49
CA LEU A 423 13.58 -1.36 -20.68
C LEU A 423 13.32 -2.17 -21.97
N ASN A 424 13.88 -3.38 -22.07
CA ASN A 424 13.73 -4.23 -23.25
C ASN A 424 12.43 -5.07 -23.30
N GLN A 425 11.60 -5.04 -22.25
CA GLN A 425 10.29 -5.71 -22.27
C GLN A 425 9.34 -4.99 -23.24
N ARG A 426 9.32 -5.43 -24.51
CA ARG A 426 8.31 -5.02 -25.48
C ARG A 426 6.95 -5.58 -25.09
N VAL A 427 5.95 -4.71 -24.96
CA VAL A 427 4.54 -5.07 -24.89
C VAL A 427 4.16 -5.71 -26.23
N ALA A 428 4.13 -7.03 -26.29
CA ALA A 428 3.65 -7.76 -27.45
C ALA A 428 2.12 -7.78 -27.41
N VAL A 429 1.48 -6.78 -28.01
CA VAL A 429 0.02 -6.76 -28.20
C VAL A 429 -0.32 -7.52 -29.48
N ASP A 430 -0.44 -8.85 -29.38
CA ASP A 430 -1.18 -9.59 -30.39
C ASP A 430 -2.68 -9.39 -30.14
N ARG A 431 -3.36 -8.68 -31.06
CA ARG A 431 -4.81 -8.52 -31.03
C ARG A 431 -5.47 -9.85 -31.37
N PHE A 432 -6.04 -10.53 -30.38
CA PHE A 432 -7.02 -11.59 -30.61
C PHE A 432 -8.46 -11.06 -30.47
N SER A 433 -9.20 -11.23 -31.56
CA SER A 433 -10.54 -10.69 -31.89
C SER A 433 -11.70 -11.21 -31.03
N ASP A 434 -12.86 -10.53 -31.17
CA ASP A 434 -14.28 -10.76 -30.78
C ASP A 434 -14.81 -12.21 -30.58
N LYS A 435 -14.03 -13.23 -30.94
CA LYS A 435 -14.32 -14.65 -30.69
C LYS A 435 -14.39 -14.98 -29.20
N PHE A 436 -13.79 -14.19 -28.31
CA PHE A 436 -13.78 -14.48 -26.87
C PHE A 436 -15.06 -14.10 -26.12
N VAL A 437 -15.76 -13.02 -26.52
CA VAL A 437 -17.12 -12.75 -26.03
C VAL A 437 -18.04 -13.90 -26.42
N THR A 438 -17.82 -14.47 -27.62
CA THR A 438 -18.51 -15.68 -28.08
C THR A 438 -18.13 -16.90 -27.23
N ILE A 439 -16.85 -17.07 -26.84
CA ILE A 439 -16.42 -18.17 -25.94
C ILE A 439 -16.99 -18.01 -24.53
N LEU A 440 -17.05 -16.81 -23.96
CA LEU A 440 -17.67 -16.55 -22.65
C LEU A 440 -19.18 -16.86 -22.68
N ILE A 441 -19.88 -16.46 -23.75
CA ILE A 441 -21.27 -16.85 -23.99
C ILE A 441 -21.39 -18.37 -24.14
N CYS A 442 -20.48 -19.03 -24.87
CA CYS A 442 -20.47 -20.49 -25.02
C CYS A 442 -20.17 -21.21 -23.70
N VAL A 443 -19.24 -20.73 -22.87
CA VAL A 443 -18.93 -21.30 -21.55
C VAL A 443 -20.10 -21.09 -20.60
N PHE A 444 -20.75 -19.93 -20.64
CA PHE A 444 -21.98 -19.69 -19.88
C PHE A 444 -23.11 -20.63 -20.32
N ILE A 445 -23.30 -20.83 -21.63
CA ILE A 445 -24.26 -21.78 -22.19
C ILE A 445 -23.90 -23.22 -21.81
N VAL A 446 -22.62 -23.61 -21.82
CA VAL A 446 -22.16 -24.95 -21.44
C VAL A 446 -22.33 -25.19 -19.95
N LEU A 447 -22.02 -24.22 -19.09
CA LEU A 447 -22.23 -24.31 -17.64
C LEU A 447 -23.72 -24.33 -17.29
N PHE A 448 -24.54 -23.53 -17.97
CA PHE A 448 -26.00 -23.56 -17.83
C PHE A 448 -26.58 -24.89 -18.32
N SER A 449 -26.08 -25.43 -19.44
CA SER A 449 -26.46 -26.72 -20.00
C SER A 449 -25.98 -27.88 -19.14
N ALA A 450 -24.81 -27.79 -18.53
CA ALA A 450 -24.26 -28.76 -17.59
C ALA A 450 -25.03 -28.72 -16.27
N ALA A 451 -25.37 -27.55 -15.73
CA ALA A 451 -26.26 -27.41 -14.58
C ALA A 451 -27.66 -27.96 -14.87
N PHE A 452 -28.18 -27.75 -16.09
CA PHE A 452 -29.44 -28.33 -16.55
C PHE A 452 -29.36 -29.85 -16.77
N TYR A 453 -28.23 -30.36 -17.24
CA TYR A 453 -27.99 -31.79 -17.43
C TYR A 453 -27.77 -32.52 -16.10
N ILE A 454 -27.03 -31.92 -15.17
CA ILE A 454 -26.85 -32.39 -13.79
C ILE A 454 -28.19 -32.35 -13.05
N SER A 455 -29.01 -31.31 -13.22
CA SER A 455 -30.38 -31.29 -12.66
C SER A 455 -31.29 -32.38 -13.24
N LYS A 456 -31.10 -32.74 -14.53
CA LYS A 456 -31.75 -33.91 -15.15
C LYS A 456 -31.20 -35.25 -14.62
N LYS A 457 -29.88 -35.38 -14.38
CA LYS A 457 -29.25 -36.62 -13.90
C LYS A 457 -29.51 -36.89 -12.41
N ILE A 458 -29.72 -35.83 -11.63
CA ILE A 458 -30.24 -35.90 -10.25
C ILE A 458 -31.68 -36.49 -10.20
N ARG A 459 -32.42 -36.53 -11.33
CA ARG A 459 -33.74 -37.21 -11.39
C ARG A 459 -33.66 -38.74 -11.26
N GLY A 460 -32.47 -39.34 -11.37
CA GLY A 460 -32.25 -40.79 -11.22
C GLY A 460 -31.91 -41.26 -9.81
N ILE A 461 -31.82 -40.35 -8.83
CA ILE A 461 -31.49 -40.67 -7.42
C ILE A 461 -32.79 -40.96 -6.66
N LYS A 462 -32.79 -42.01 -5.84
CA LYS A 462 -33.96 -42.52 -5.09
C LYS A 462 -34.74 -41.39 -4.37
N PRO A 463 -36.09 -41.48 -4.25
CA PRO A 463 -36.97 -40.36 -3.87
C PRO A 463 -36.71 -39.75 -2.48
N ALA A 464 -36.00 -40.44 -1.59
CA ALA A 464 -35.77 -40.04 -0.21
C ALA A 464 -34.81 -38.84 -0.04
N TYR A 465 -34.05 -38.48 -1.09
CA TYR A 465 -33.10 -37.35 -1.06
C TYR A 465 -33.47 -36.23 -2.02
N ARG A 466 -34.73 -36.17 -2.47
CA ARG A 466 -35.27 -34.97 -3.13
C ARG A 466 -35.35 -33.86 -2.09
N PHE A 467 -34.27 -33.08 -2.00
CA PHE A 467 -34.23 -31.82 -1.28
C PHE A 467 -35.56 -31.08 -1.43
N ALA A 468 -36.10 -30.64 -0.29
CA ALA A 468 -37.26 -29.76 -0.14
C ALA A 468 -36.99 -28.33 -0.67
N ILE A 469 -36.16 -28.20 -1.71
CA ILE A 469 -35.82 -26.96 -2.37
C ILE A 469 -36.71 -26.86 -3.61
N VAL A 470 -37.73 -25.99 -3.49
CA VAL A 470 -38.66 -25.53 -4.52
C VAL A 470 -39.83 -26.46 -4.86
N LYS A 471 -40.74 -26.68 -3.90
CA LYS A 471 -42.15 -27.01 -4.23
C LYS A 471 -43.01 -25.74 -4.40
N ASP A 472 -42.52 -24.59 -3.92
CA ASP A 472 -43.25 -23.33 -3.93
C ASP A 472 -42.46 -22.23 -4.67
N ARG A 473 -43.08 -21.61 -5.68
CA ARG A 473 -42.49 -20.48 -6.43
C ARG A 473 -42.18 -19.29 -5.50
N SER A 474 -42.91 -19.22 -4.37
CA SER A 474 -42.74 -18.24 -3.31
C SER A 474 -41.34 -18.30 -2.68
N THR A 475 -40.78 -19.49 -2.42
CA THR A 475 -39.44 -19.64 -1.83
C THR A 475 -38.34 -19.06 -2.73
N LEU A 476 -38.47 -19.27 -4.05
CA LEU A 476 -37.50 -18.71 -5.01
C LEU A 476 -37.59 -17.19 -5.04
N PHE A 477 -38.80 -16.63 -4.91
CA PHE A 477 -39.02 -15.18 -4.86
C PHE A 477 -38.41 -14.55 -3.60
N PHE A 478 -38.52 -15.19 -2.44
CA PHE A 478 -37.88 -14.72 -1.20
C PHE A 478 -36.35 -14.87 -1.19
N LEU A 479 -35.80 -15.86 -1.90
CA LEU A 479 -34.35 -16.03 -2.07
C LEU A 479 -33.75 -15.09 -3.12
N LEU A 480 -34.58 -14.53 -4.02
CA LEU A 480 -34.13 -13.78 -5.18
C LEU A 480 -33.25 -12.57 -4.82
N PRO A 481 -33.56 -11.74 -3.81
CA PRO A 481 -32.70 -10.62 -3.41
C PRO A 481 -31.30 -11.08 -2.96
N TRP A 482 -31.22 -12.15 -2.17
CA TRP A 482 -29.95 -12.72 -1.73
C TRP A 482 -29.18 -13.35 -2.90
N LEU A 483 -29.85 -14.12 -3.75
CA LEU A 483 -29.25 -14.74 -4.94
C LEU A 483 -28.71 -13.70 -5.91
N VAL A 484 -29.47 -12.65 -6.22
CA VAL A 484 -29.03 -11.57 -7.11
C VAL A 484 -27.82 -10.86 -6.51
N THR A 485 -27.87 -10.51 -5.22
CA THR A 485 -26.74 -9.89 -4.52
C THR A 485 -25.50 -10.78 -4.56
N PHE A 486 -25.65 -12.08 -4.27
CA PHE A 486 -24.56 -13.05 -4.31
C PHE A 486 -23.99 -13.27 -5.72
N LEU A 487 -24.84 -13.30 -6.75
CA LEU A 487 -24.39 -13.46 -8.13
C LEU A 487 -23.65 -12.22 -8.63
N VAL A 488 -24.18 -11.02 -8.36
CA VAL A 488 -23.63 -9.75 -8.86
C VAL A 488 -22.37 -9.34 -8.09
N PHE A 489 -22.35 -9.51 -6.77
CA PHE A 489 -21.24 -9.05 -5.93
C PHE A 489 -20.30 -10.17 -5.46
N GLY A 490 -20.72 -11.43 -5.54
CA GLY A 490 -19.88 -12.60 -5.20
C GLY A 490 -19.33 -13.32 -6.43
N ILE A 491 -20.22 -13.90 -7.24
CA ILE A 491 -19.81 -14.76 -8.37
C ILE A 491 -19.26 -13.97 -9.56
N TYR A 492 -19.90 -12.86 -9.94
CA TYR A 492 -19.47 -12.08 -11.11
C TYR A 492 -18.04 -11.54 -10.98
N PRO A 493 -17.62 -10.87 -9.89
CA PRO A 493 -16.23 -10.39 -9.75
C PRO A 493 -15.22 -11.54 -9.75
N LEU A 494 -15.59 -12.70 -9.19
CA LEU A 494 -14.76 -13.89 -9.21
C LEU A 494 -14.60 -14.44 -10.62
N ILE A 495 -15.63 -14.48 -11.45
CA ILE A 495 -15.48 -14.92 -12.85
C ILE A 495 -14.71 -13.88 -13.66
N TYR A 496 -15.00 -12.59 -13.45
CA TYR A 496 -14.32 -11.50 -14.14
C TYR A 496 -12.81 -11.45 -13.83
N SER A 497 -12.42 -11.74 -12.58
CA SER A 497 -11.02 -11.86 -12.19
C SER A 497 -10.31 -13.02 -12.91
N ILE A 498 -10.99 -14.14 -13.22
CA ILE A 498 -10.41 -15.20 -14.07
C ILE A 498 -10.08 -14.64 -15.45
N VAL A 499 -11.00 -13.87 -16.05
CA VAL A 499 -10.78 -13.25 -17.35
C VAL A 499 -9.57 -12.30 -17.30
N ILE A 500 -9.47 -11.49 -16.26
CA ILE A 500 -8.30 -10.62 -16.02
C ILE A 500 -7.02 -11.46 -15.91
N SER A 501 -7.04 -12.58 -15.16
CA SER A 501 -5.86 -13.44 -14.99
C SER A 501 -5.34 -14.04 -16.30
N LEU A 502 -6.21 -14.15 -17.31
CA LEU A 502 -5.87 -14.68 -18.64
C LEU A 502 -5.61 -13.57 -19.68
N SER A 503 -5.63 -12.32 -19.24
CA SER A 503 -5.51 -11.14 -20.09
C SER A 503 -4.38 -10.24 -19.58
N GLU A 504 -3.71 -9.57 -20.51
CA GLU A 504 -2.95 -8.39 -20.20
C GLU A 504 -3.95 -7.26 -20.01
N TYR A 505 -4.01 -6.72 -18.80
CA TYR A 505 -4.95 -5.67 -18.43
C TYR A 505 -4.22 -4.54 -17.71
N ASN A 506 -4.27 -3.35 -18.32
CA ASN A 506 -3.78 -2.11 -17.73
C ASN A 506 -4.98 -1.32 -17.20
N LEU A 507 -5.01 -1.08 -15.88
CA LEU A 507 -6.09 -0.35 -15.21
C LEU A 507 -6.35 1.04 -15.80
N LEU A 508 -5.28 1.77 -16.10
CA LEU A 508 -5.36 3.18 -16.49
C LEU A 508 -5.96 3.29 -17.89
N SER A 509 -5.40 2.57 -18.87
CA SER A 509 -5.90 2.62 -20.24
C SER A 509 -7.20 1.83 -20.45
N SER A 510 -7.59 0.99 -19.49
CA SER A 510 -8.71 0.03 -19.61
C SER A 510 -8.58 -0.89 -20.84
N GLN A 511 -7.37 -1.05 -21.38
CA GLN A 511 -7.10 -1.93 -22.50
C GLN A 511 -6.90 -3.35 -21.97
N MET A 512 -7.60 -4.30 -22.60
CA MET A 512 -7.52 -5.71 -22.27
C MET A 512 -7.18 -6.51 -23.53
N SER A 513 -6.09 -7.26 -23.50
CA SER A 513 -5.68 -8.21 -24.55
C SER A 513 -5.61 -9.60 -23.95
N PHE A 514 -6.26 -10.58 -24.57
CA PHE A 514 -6.19 -11.97 -24.09
C PHE A 514 -4.81 -12.57 -24.40
N ILE A 515 -4.15 -13.13 -23.40
CA ILE A 515 -2.80 -13.73 -23.51
C ILE A 515 -2.75 -15.17 -22.96
N GLY A 516 -3.90 -15.75 -22.63
CA GLY A 516 -4.00 -17.12 -22.12
C GLY A 516 -3.29 -17.29 -20.77
N LEU A 517 -2.50 -18.36 -20.62
CA LEU A 517 -1.81 -18.67 -19.36
C LEU A 517 -0.49 -17.91 -19.16
N ARG A 518 -0.18 -16.93 -20.02
CA ARG A 518 1.10 -16.21 -19.97
C ARG A 518 1.36 -15.55 -18.62
N ASN A 519 0.36 -14.89 -18.03
CA ASN A 519 0.48 -14.29 -16.69
C ASN A 519 0.89 -15.32 -15.63
N PHE A 520 0.31 -16.53 -15.67
CA PHE A 520 0.65 -17.61 -14.73
C PHE A 520 2.10 -18.08 -14.91
N ILE A 521 2.56 -18.23 -16.16
CA ILE A 521 3.94 -18.62 -16.46
C ILE A 521 4.91 -17.54 -15.99
N GLU A 522 4.64 -16.27 -16.32
CA GLU A 522 5.48 -15.14 -15.92
C GLU A 522 5.60 -15.05 -14.40
N VAL A 523 4.48 -15.16 -13.67
CA VAL A 523 4.45 -15.13 -12.20
C VAL A 523 5.18 -16.32 -11.60
N ILE A 524 4.96 -17.56 -12.07
CA ILE A 524 5.62 -18.74 -11.51
C ILE A 524 7.13 -18.71 -11.76
N MET A 525 7.55 -18.15 -12.90
CA MET A 525 8.96 -18.01 -13.26
C MET A 525 9.65 -16.86 -12.52
N ASP A 526 8.89 -15.90 -12.00
CA ASP A 526 9.41 -14.79 -11.21
C ASP A 526 10.08 -15.30 -9.92
N PRO A 527 11.39 -15.06 -9.71
CA PRO A 527 12.05 -15.37 -8.46
C PRO A 527 11.40 -14.69 -7.25
N ALA A 528 10.89 -13.46 -7.39
CA ALA A 528 10.26 -12.73 -6.30
C ALA A 528 8.97 -13.40 -5.83
N PHE A 529 8.14 -13.88 -6.77
CA PHE A 529 6.94 -14.64 -6.43
C PHE A 529 7.30 -15.94 -5.69
N ARG A 530 8.29 -16.70 -6.17
CA ARG A 530 8.73 -17.95 -5.51
C ARG A 530 9.23 -17.70 -4.08
N SER A 531 10.02 -16.65 -3.88
CA SER A 531 10.43 -16.22 -2.53
C SER A 531 9.21 -15.85 -1.67
N SER A 532 8.22 -15.15 -2.24
CA SER A 532 7.00 -14.78 -1.51
C SER A 532 6.18 -15.98 -1.04
N VAL A 533 6.12 -17.03 -1.85
CA VAL A 533 5.49 -18.30 -1.47
C VAL A 533 6.24 -18.94 -0.31
N LEU A 534 7.57 -19.00 -0.38
CA LEU A 534 8.40 -19.56 0.70
C LEU A 534 8.25 -18.79 2.01
N HIS A 535 8.26 -17.46 1.97
CA HIS A 535 8.04 -16.62 3.16
C HIS A 535 6.65 -16.84 3.74
N THR A 536 5.62 -16.93 2.90
CA THR A 536 4.24 -17.18 3.36
C THR A 536 4.12 -18.57 4.00
N MET A 537 4.77 -19.58 3.42
CA MET A 537 4.78 -20.93 3.98
C MET A 537 5.58 -21.01 5.28
N PHE A 538 6.71 -20.32 5.39
CA PHE A 538 7.49 -20.21 6.61
C PHE A 538 6.70 -19.50 7.72
N PHE A 539 6.02 -18.40 7.37
CA PHE A 539 5.14 -17.68 8.26
C PHE A 539 4.03 -18.60 8.78
N ALA A 540 3.33 -19.31 7.89
CA ALA A 540 2.28 -20.27 8.26
C ALA A 540 2.77 -21.42 9.14
N ALA A 541 3.89 -22.03 8.79
CA ALA A 541 4.46 -23.14 9.55
C ALA A 541 4.89 -22.72 10.96
N GLY A 542 5.33 -21.48 11.16
CA GLY A 542 5.73 -20.99 12.47
C GLY A 542 4.59 -20.41 13.31
N THR A 543 3.64 -19.68 12.73
CA THR A 543 2.58 -19.03 13.53
C THR A 543 1.43 -19.98 13.89
N ILE A 544 1.01 -20.86 12.96
CA ILE A 544 -0.17 -21.70 13.18
C ILE A 544 0.04 -22.63 14.38
N PRO A 545 1.08 -23.48 14.46
CA PRO A 545 1.21 -24.42 15.57
C PRO A 545 1.37 -23.70 16.92
N ILE A 546 2.15 -22.61 16.96
CA ILE A 546 2.38 -21.85 18.18
C ILE A 546 1.07 -21.22 18.67
N THR A 547 0.31 -20.58 17.78
CA THR A 547 -0.98 -19.96 18.12
C THR A 547 -1.97 -21.01 18.63
N MET A 548 -2.06 -22.16 17.96
CA MET A 548 -2.98 -23.24 18.33
C MET A 548 -2.61 -23.85 19.69
N CYS A 549 -1.33 -24.12 19.93
CA CYS A 549 -0.84 -24.66 21.20
C CYS A 549 -1.05 -23.68 22.35
N LEU A 550 -0.70 -22.41 22.16
CA LEU A 550 -0.90 -21.36 23.17
C LEU A 550 -2.38 -21.17 23.48
N ALA A 551 -3.22 -21.13 22.44
CA ALA A 551 -4.65 -20.96 22.58
C ALA A 551 -5.30 -22.11 23.36
N LEU A 552 -4.96 -23.35 23.02
CA LEU A 552 -5.44 -24.55 23.70
C LEU A 552 -4.96 -24.57 25.15
N PHE A 553 -3.67 -24.30 25.39
CA PHE A 553 -3.11 -24.22 26.74
C PHE A 553 -3.85 -23.21 27.62
N CYS A 554 -4.01 -21.97 27.14
CA CYS A 554 -4.76 -20.93 27.86
C CYS A 554 -6.22 -21.33 28.07
N SER A 555 -6.86 -21.95 27.08
CA SER A 555 -8.27 -22.37 27.21
C SER A 555 -8.47 -23.42 28.31
N VAL A 556 -7.56 -24.39 28.43
CA VAL A 556 -7.60 -25.43 29.46
C VAL A 556 -7.40 -24.82 30.86
N LEU A 557 -6.49 -23.86 31.01
CA LEU A 557 -6.28 -23.14 32.28
C LEU A 557 -7.53 -22.35 32.70
N ILE A 558 -8.15 -21.63 31.76
CA ILE A 558 -9.34 -20.79 32.01
C ILE A 558 -10.60 -21.65 32.23
N ASN A 559 -10.64 -22.88 31.71
CA ASN A 559 -11.78 -23.76 31.89
C ASN A 559 -11.93 -24.28 33.32
N GLN A 560 -10.90 -24.11 34.17
CA GLN A 560 -10.96 -24.46 35.59
C GLN A 560 -11.75 -23.42 36.40
N LYS A 561 -11.99 -23.71 37.69
CA LYS A 561 -12.59 -22.77 38.65
C LYS A 561 -11.59 -21.68 39.07
N VAL A 562 -11.10 -20.89 38.11
CA VAL A 562 -10.18 -19.77 38.34
C VAL A 562 -10.95 -18.53 38.79
N PRO A 563 -10.51 -17.83 39.86
CA PRO A 563 -11.07 -16.53 40.22
C PRO A 563 -10.83 -15.53 39.09
N LEU A 564 -11.74 -14.56 38.92
CA LEU A 564 -11.66 -13.53 37.88
C LEU A 564 -11.57 -14.04 36.43
N LYS A 565 -12.14 -15.22 36.13
CA LYS A 565 -12.19 -15.82 34.78
C LYS A 565 -12.54 -14.81 33.66
N GLN A 566 -13.54 -13.97 33.89
CA GLN A 566 -13.98 -12.95 32.92
C GLN A 566 -12.93 -11.87 32.65
N PHE A 567 -12.13 -11.51 33.66
CA PHE A 567 -11.03 -10.55 33.50
C PHE A 567 -9.92 -11.12 32.61
N TYR A 568 -9.52 -12.38 32.82
CA TYR A 568 -8.54 -13.05 31.96
C TYR A 568 -9.04 -13.19 30.52
N GLN A 569 -10.30 -13.60 30.34
CA GLN A 569 -10.94 -13.66 29.02
C GLN A 569 -10.92 -12.30 28.31
N ALA A 570 -11.26 -11.22 29.03
CA ALA A 570 -11.21 -9.86 28.49
C ALA A 570 -9.79 -9.46 28.10
N GLY A 571 -8.79 -9.78 28.93
CA GLY A 571 -7.38 -9.50 28.64
C GLY A 571 -6.86 -10.23 27.40
N PHE A 572 -7.19 -11.51 27.23
CA PHE A 572 -6.81 -12.27 26.04
C PHE A 572 -7.55 -11.82 24.78
N PHE A 573 -8.77 -11.32 24.92
CA PHE A 573 -9.56 -10.83 23.79
C PHE A 573 -9.24 -9.39 23.39
N LEU A 574 -8.56 -8.62 24.26
CA LEU A 574 -8.21 -7.22 24.01
C LEU A 574 -7.46 -6.98 22.68
N PRO A 575 -6.47 -7.80 22.28
CA PRO A 575 -5.80 -7.63 20.99
C PRO A 575 -6.75 -7.83 19.81
N VAL A 576 -7.68 -8.78 19.91
CA VAL A 576 -8.66 -9.10 18.85
C VAL A 576 -9.62 -7.93 18.59
N ALA A 577 -9.94 -7.16 19.62
CA ALA A 577 -10.77 -5.96 19.50
C ALA A 577 -10.02 -4.76 18.92
N THR A 578 -8.69 -4.82 18.81
CA THR A 578 -7.84 -3.72 18.34
C THR A 578 -7.54 -3.90 16.84
N SER A 579 -7.47 -2.80 16.09
CA SER A 579 -7.05 -2.86 14.69
C SER A 579 -5.62 -3.39 14.55
N VAL A 580 -5.42 -4.36 13.65
CA VAL A 580 -4.11 -4.95 13.35
C VAL A 580 -3.08 -3.88 12.96
N ILE A 581 -3.50 -2.82 12.25
CA ILE A 581 -2.62 -1.70 11.87
C ILE A 581 -2.10 -0.97 13.11
N VAL A 582 -2.96 -0.76 14.12
CA VAL A 582 -2.55 -0.10 15.38
C VAL A 582 -1.57 -0.98 16.16
N ILE A 583 -1.84 -2.29 16.23
CA ILE A 583 -0.92 -3.24 16.87
C ILE A 583 0.44 -3.23 16.17
N ALA A 584 0.44 -3.30 14.84
CA ALA A 584 1.66 -3.24 14.02
C ALA A 584 2.47 -1.97 14.30
N MET A 585 1.83 -0.80 14.35
CA MET A 585 2.50 0.46 14.70
C MET A 585 3.12 0.43 16.10
N ILE A 586 2.39 -0.07 17.11
CA ILE A 586 2.92 -0.21 18.47
C ILE A 586 4.15 -1.12 18.47
N PHE A 587 4.07 -2.28 17.82
CA PHE A 587 5.19 -3.22 17.76
C PHE A 587 6.40 -2.66 17.01
N THR A 588 6.21 -1.88 15.96
CA THR A 588 7.31 -1.14 15.30
C THR A 588 8.04 -0.23 16.30
N TYR A 589 7.33 0.46 17.21
CA TYR A 589 7.96 1.22 18.29
C TYR A 589 8.64 0.35 19.34
N LEU A 590 8.07 -0.81 19.69
CA LEU A 590 8.68 -1.75 20.63
C LEU A 590 9.99 -2.36 20.09
N TYR A 591 10.07 -2.57 18.77
CA TYR A 591 11.24 -3.11 18.05
C TYR A 591 12.32 -2.07 17.73
N ALA A 592 12.01 -0.78 17.82
CA ALA A 592 12.95 0.31 17.55
C ALA A 592 14.23 0.20 18.39
N PRO A 593 15.38 0.81 17.98
CA PRO A 593 16.62 0.80 18.75
C PRO A 593 16.43 1.15 20.24
N GLY A 594 15.68 2.20 20.54
CA GLY A 594 15.33 2.63 21.90
C GLY A 594 14.00 2.07 22.43
N GLY A 595 13.46 1.03 21.79
CA GLY A 595 12.19 0.40 22.13
C GLY A 595 12.27 -0.47 23.39
N PHE A 596 11.10 -0.82 23.92
CA PHE A 596 10.96 -1.58 25.17
C PHE A 596 11.67 -2.95 25.11
N PHE A 597 11.61 -3.66 23.99
CA PHE A 597 12.26 -4.97 23.88
C PHE A 597 13.78 -4.87 24.01
N ASN A 598 14.40 -3.85 23.39
CA ASN A 598 15.84 -3.63 23.53
C ASN A 598 16.24 -3.19 24.93
N PHE A 599 15.39 -2.40 25.60
CA PHE A 599 15.56 -2.03 27.00
C PHE A 599 15.59 -3.28 27.90
N VAL A 600 14.64 -4.20 27.73
CA VAL A 600 14.59 -5.46 28.50
C VAL A 600 15.81 -6.33 28.22
N LEU A 601 16.20 -6.52 26.94
CA LEU A 601 17.39 -7.31 26.59
C LEU A 601 18.65 -6.75 27.25
N THR A 602 18.82 -5.43 27.21
CA THR A 602 19.99 -4.76 27.80
C THR A 602 20.02 -4.91 29.32
N LYS A 603 18.85 -4.84 29.98
CA LYS A 603 18.71 -5.11 31.43
C LYS A 603 19.03 -6.56 31.80
N LEU A 604 18.77 -7.50 30.90
CA LEU A 604 19.15 -8.91 31.05
C LEU A 604 20.59 -9.20 30.58
N HIS A 605 21.38 -8.17 30.28
CA HIS A 605 22.74 -8.29 29.73
C HIS A 605 22.83 -9.05 28.39
N ILE A 606 21.74 -9.09 27.62
CA ILE A 606 21.68 -9.63 26.26
C ILE A 606 21.84 -8.48 25.28
N LYS A 607 22.81 -8.59 24.37
CA LYS A 607 23.02 -7.56 23.33
C LYS A 607 21.80 -7.52 22.38
N PRO A 608 21.17 -6.35 22.19
CA PRO A 608 20.10 -6.21 21.19
C PRO A 608 20.57 -6.57 19.77
N PRO A 609 19.66 -7.02 18.88
CA PRO A 609 20.00 -7.27 17.48
C PRO A 609 20.55 -6.02 16.78
N ASP A 610 21.58 -6.22 15.96
CA ASP A 610 22.21 -5.19 15.12
C ASP A 610 22.57 -5.82 13.75
N PRO A 611 21.92 -5.42 12.63
CA PRO A 611 20.83 -4.43 12.51
C PRO A 611 19.60 -4.78 13.36
N THR A 612 18.76 -3.79 13.65
CA THR A 612 17.58 -3.93 14.51
C THR A 612 16.59 -5.00 14.01
N TRP A 613 15.64 -5.40 14.85
CA TRP A 613 14.69 -6.49 14.60
C TRP A 613 14.06 -6.47 13.20
N LEU A 614 13.50 -5.33 12.78
CA LEU A 614 12.82 -5.20 11.49
C LEU A 614 13.78 -4.89 10.35
N MET A 615 15.01 -4.45 10.64
CA MET A 615 16.08 -4.19 9.66
C MET A 615 16.95 -5.41 9.38
N ASN A 616 16.78 -6.49 10.14
CA ASN A 616 17.53 -7.72 9.98
C ASN A 616 16.76 -8.71 9.09
N THR A 617 17.33 -9.08 7.95
CA THR A 617 16.72 -10.01 6.97
C THR A 617 16.33 -11.37 7.55
N LYS A 618 16.93 -11.78 8.68
CA LYS A 618 16.63 -13.06 9.35
C LYS A 618 15.62 -12.92 10.48
N LEU A 619 15.51 -11.74 11.11
CA LEU A 619 14.63 -11.51 12.26
C LEU A 619 13.34 -10.76 11.91
N ALA A 620 13.30 -10.02 10.79
CA ALA A 620 12.15 -9.20 10.43
C ALA A 620 10.86 -10.02 10.33
N LEU A 621 10.88 -11.13 9.58
CA LEU A 621 9.70 -12.00 9.43
C LEU A 621 9.33 -12.69 10.77
N PRO A 622 10.27 -13.29 11.53
CA PRO A 622 10.00 -13.79 12.89
C PRO A 622 9.43 -12.76 13.88
N SER A 623 9.85 -11.50 13.81
CA SER A 623 9.29 -10.43 14.63
C SER A 623 7.82 -10.18 14.30
N ILE A 624 7.46 -10.17 13.01
CA ILE A 624 6.06 -10.04 12.59
C ILE A 624 5.26 -11.28 13.03
N MET A 625 5.85 -12.48 12.93
CA MET A 625 5.22 -13.72 13.41
C MET A 625 4.93 -13.67 14.92
N PHE A 626 5.87 -13.17 15.73
CA PHE A 626 5.67 -13.01 17.16
C PHE A 626 4.48 -12.09 17.48
N MET A 627 4.42 -10.94 16.80
CA MET A 627 3.28 -10.02 16.92
C MET A 627 1.97 -10.71 16.51
N ASN A 628 1.96 -11.44 15.39
CA ASN A 628 0.76 -12.08 14.85
C ASN A 628 0.23 -13.17 15.78
N VAL A 629 1.11 -13.99 16.37
CA VAL A 629 0.75 -14.98 17.39
C VAL A 629 0.10 -14.30 18.60
N TRP A 630 0.71 -13.23 19.11
CA TRP A 630 0.18 -12.46 20.25
C TRP A 630 -1.18 -11.82 19.95
N ALA A 631 -1.36 -11.27 18.75
CA ALA A 631 -2.62 -10.66 18.34
C ALA A 631 -3.75 -11.69 18.12
N SER A 632 -3.40 -12.92 17.74
CA SER A 632 -4.38 -13.91 17.27
C SER A 632 -4.76 -14.97 18.29
N PHE A 633 -3.89 -15.35 19.23
CA PHE A 633 -4.14 -16.51 20.10
C PHE A 633 -5.41 -16.37 20.95
N GLY A 634 -5.75 -15.15 21.38
CA GLY A 634 -6.93 -14.89 22.20
C GLY A 634 -8.25 -15.26 21.53
N TYR A 635 -8.38 -15.02 20.22
CA TYR A 635 -9.55 -15.43 19.44
C TYR A 635 -9.74 -16.96 19.51
N TYR A 636 -8.66 -17.71 19.27
CA TYR A 636 -8.68 -19.17 19.32
C TYR A 636 -8.84 -19.71 20.74
N THR A 637 -8.35 -19.01 21.77
CA THR A 637 -8.57 -19.38 23.18
C THR A 637 -10.06 -19.36 23.52
N VAL A 638 -10.79 -18.32 23.11
CA VAL A 638 -12.24 -18.23 23.35
C VAL A 638 -12.99 -19.33 22.59
N LEU A 639 -12.60 -19.59 21.34
CA LEU A 639 -13.16 -20.66 20.52
C LEU A 639 -12.97 -22.04 21.17
N PHE A 640 -11.75 -22.34 21.64
CA PHE A 640 -11.47 -23.61 22.33
C PHE A 640 -12.16 -23.72 23.67
N LEU A 641 -12.24 -22.62 24.42
CA LEU A 641 -12.93 -22.59 25.69
C LEU A 641 -14.44 -22.86 25.53
N ALA A 642 -15.07 -22.30 24.50
CA ALA A 642 -16.46 -22.62 24.16
C ALA A 642 -16.62 -24.12 23.85
N GLY A 643 -15.66 -24.71 23.15
CA GLY A 643 -15.63 -26.15 22.88
C GLY A 643 -15.44 -27.03 24.11
N LEU A 644 -14.55 -26.62 25.02
CA LEU A 644 -14.33 -27.33 26.28
C LEU A 644 -15.61 -27.37 27.12
N GLN A 645 -16.41 -26.30 27.07
CA GLN A 645 -17.67 -26.19 27.80
C GLN A 645 -18.79 -27.06 27.23
N THR A 646 -18.66 -27.60 26.01
CA THR A 646 -19.64 -28.53 25.44
C THR A 646 -19.39 -29.99 25.82
N ILE A 647 -18.25 -30.30 26.44
CA ILE A 647 -17.89 -31.68 26.81
C ILE A 647 -18.65 -32.08 28.09
N PRO A 648 -19.46 -33.15 28.09
CA PRO A 648 -20.18 -33.60 29.28
C PRO A 648 -19.24 -34.00 30.42
N GLU A 649 -19.54 -33.54 31.63
CA GLU A 649 -18.75 -33.85 32.84
C GLU A 649 -18.69 -35.36 33.13
N SER A 650 -19.74 -36.10 32.76
CA SER A 650 -19.84 -37.56 32.93
C SER A 650 -18.72 -38.34 32.22
N LEU A 651 -18.18 -37.84 31.11
CA LEU A 651 -17.04 -38.48 30.42
C LEU A 651 -15.76 -38.39 31.26
N TYR A 652 -15.57 -37.29 31.99
CA TYR A 652 -14.43 -37.11 32.87
C TYR A 652 -14.55 -37.94 34.16
N GLU A 653 -15.77 -38.06 34.70
CA GLU A 653 -16.06 -38.92 35.85
C GLU A 653 -15.81 -40.39 35.51
N ALA A 654 -16.33 -40.88 34.39
CA ALA A 654 -16.12 -42.25 33.91
C ALA A 654 -14.62 -42.57 33.77
N ALA A 655 -13.86 -41.69 33.11
CA ALA A 655 -12.41 -41.87 32.96
C ALA A 655 -11.67 -41.84 34.32
N SER A 656 -12.15 -41.07 35.30
CA SER A 656 -11.56 -41.04 36.64
C SER A 656 -11.81 -42.34 37.40
N ILE A 657 -12.98 -42.95 37.24
CA ILE A 657 -13.33 -44.26 37.80
C ILE A 657 -12.43 -45.35 37.21
N ASP A 658 -12.12 -45.26 35.91
CA ASP A 658 -11.19 -46.17 35.21
C ASP A 658 -9.70 -45.93 35.55
N GLY A 659 -9.41 -45.02 36.49
CA GLY A 659 -8.04 -44.74 36.96
C GLY A 659 -7.21 -43.85 36.03
N ALA A 660 -7.86 -43.15 35.08
CA ALA A 660 -7.14 -42.23 34.19
C ALA A 660 -6.62 -41.00 34.95
N ASN A 661 -5.34 -40.66 34.77
CA ASN A 661 -4.78 -39.39 35.24
C ASN A 661 -5.15 -38.21 34.32
N ASP A 662 -4.88 -36.97 34.73
CA ASP A 662 -5.33 -35.78 34.00
C ASP A 662 -4.72 -35.66 32.59
N TRP A 663 -3.50 -36.14 32.40
CA TRP A 663 -2.86 -36.20 31.08
C TRP A 663 -3.56 -37.21 30.16
N GLN A 664 -3.94 -38.37 30.71
CA GLN A 664 -4.73 -39.38 29.99
C GLN A 664 -6.13 -38.86 29.67
N LYS A 665 -6.81 -38.16 30.60
CA LYS A 665 -8.11 -37.52 30.33
C LYS A 665 -7.98 -36.46 29.24
N PHE A 666 -6.92 -35.65 29.25
CA PHE A 666 -6.69 -34.64 28.22
C PHE A 666 -6.52 -35.28 26.83
N ILE A 667 -5.65 -36.27 26.69
CA ILE A 667 -5.37 -36.90 25.39
C ILE A 667 -6.52 -37.79 24.91
N LYS A 668 -7.17 -38.54 25.80
CA LYS A 668 -8.17 -39.57 25.43
C LYS A 668 -9.62 -39.10 25.49
N VAL A 669 -9.94 -38.04 26.25
CA VAL A 669 -11.30 -37.49 26.37
C VAL A 669 -11.37 -36.10 25.76
N THR A 670 -10.57 -35.16 26.25
CA THR A 670 -10.66 -33.75 25.84
C THR A 670 -10.30 -33.53 24.37
N LEU A 671 -9.11 -33.96 23.94
CA LEU A 671 -8.62 -33.69 22.59
C LEU A 671 -9.48 -34.35 21.49
N PRO A 672 -9.99 -35.60 21.65
CA PRO A 672 -10.90 -36.20 20.69
C PRO A 672 -12.24 -35.46 20.61
N GLN A 673 -12.82 -35.05 21.74
CA GLN A 673 -14.08 -34.31 21.77
C GLN A 673 -13.93 -32.88 21.22
N LEU A 674 -12.76 -32.26 21.39
CA LEU A 674 -12.45 -30.95 20.79
C LEU A 674 -12.11 -31.02 19.29
N ARG A 675 -11.91 -32.20 18.71
CA ARG A 675 -11.44 -32.36 17.34
C ARG A 675 -12.22 -31.54 16.29
N PRO A 676 -13.56 -31.47 16.29
CA PRO A 676 -14.30 -30.63 15.33
C PRO A 676 -13.96 -29.14 15.44
N ILE A 677 -13.65 -28.68 16.66
CA ILE A 677 -13.31 -27.28 16.96
C ILE A 677 -11.84 -27.02 16.64
N VAL A 678 -10.94 -27.95 16.95
CA VAL A 678 -9.54 -27.92 16.50
C VAL A 678 -9.47 -27.85 14.98
N LEU A 679 -10.30 -28.64 14.30
CA LEU A 679 -10.41 -28.62 12.85
C LEU A 679 -10.81 -27.27 12.30
N PHE A 680 -11.92 -26.76 12.79
CA PHE A 680 -12.41 -25.45 12.40
C PHE A 680 -11.37 -24.36 12.67
N ALA A 681 -10.76 -24.37 13.86
CA ALA A 681 -9.74 -23.41 14.26
C ALA A 681 -8.49 -23.49 13.38
N ILE A 682 -7.96 -24.69 13.06
CA ILE A 682 -6.79 -24.85 12.19
C ILE A 682 -7.09 -24.37 10.77
N VAL A 683 -8.26 -24.72 10.21
CA VAL A 683 -8.63 -24.31 8.85
C VAL A 683 -8.75 -22.78 8.78
N ILE A 684 -9.47 -22.17 9.71
CA ILE A 684 -9.62 -20.71 9.78
C ILE A 684 -8.25 -20.03 9.98
N ASN A 685 -7.44 -20.55 10.90
CA ASN A 685 -6.09 -20.02 11.13
C ASN A 685 -5.20 -20.14 9.90
N THR A 686 -5.31 -21.24 9.17
CA THR A 686 -4.57 -21.45 7.92
C THR A 686 -4.99 -20.44 6.85
N ILE A 687 -6.29 -20.24 6.65
CA ILE A 687 -6.82 -19.27 5.69
C ILE A 687 -6.33 -17.86 6.03
N ASN A 688 -6.48 -17.43 7.28
CA ASN A 688 -6.07 -16.09 7.72
C ASN A 688 -4.55 -15.90 7.59
N THR A 689 -3.76 -16.89 8.00
CA THR A 689 -2.30 -16.81 7.98
C THR A 689 -1.73 -16.78 6.56
N LEU A 690 -2.29 -17.56 5.64
CA LEU A 690 -1.88 -17.52 4.22
C LEU A 690 -2.27 -16.21 3.53
N GLN A 691 -3.21 -15.45 4.12
CA GLN A 691 -3.66 -14.15 3.63
C GLN A 691 -3.05 -12.96 4.40
N VAL A 692 -1.97 -13.16 5.14
CA VAL A 692 -1.31 -12.10 5.93
C VAL A 692 -0.88 -10.93 5.03
N PHE A 693 -1.32 -9.73 5.39
CA PHE A 693 -1.07 -8.51 4.61
C PHE A 693 -0.91 -7.27 5.49
N PRO A 694 -1.88 -6.90 6.36
CA PRO A 694 -1.79 -5.64 7.12
C PRO A 694 -0.52 -5.52 7.95
N GLU A 695 -0.06 -6.63 8.52
CA GLU A 695 1.17 -6.69 9.31
C GLU A 695 2.41 -6.40 8.46
N ILE A 696 2.51 -7.04 7.29
CA ILE A 696 3.62 -6.83 6.35
C ILE A 696 3.60 -5.39 5.83
N PHE A 697 2.43 -4.92 5.39
CA PHE A 697 2.25 -3.59 4.84
C PHE A 697 2.62 -2.49 5.86
N ALA A 698 2.18 -2.61 7.11
CA ALA A 698 2.43 -1.61 8.14
C ALA A 698 3.87 -1.63 8.66
N MET A 699 4.45 -2.82 8.89
CA MET A 699 5.72 -2.93 9.61
C MET A 699 6.95 -2.87 8.71
N THR A 700 6.91 -3.44 7.50
CA THR A 700 8.12 -3.64 6.69
C THR A 700 7.97 -3.37 5.20
N GLN A 701 6.74 -3.31 4.67
CA GLN A 701 6.50 -3.14 3.23
C GLN A 701 7.30 -4.15 2.37
N GLY A 702 7.40 -5.39 2.85
CA GLY A 702 8.12 -6.48 2.19
C GLY A 702 9.64 -6.52 2.41
N GLY A 703 10.24 -5.46 2.98
CA GLY A 703 11.67 -5.35 3.24
C GLY A 703 12.14 -6.01 4.56
N PRO A 704 13.44 -5.92 4.87
CA PRO A 704 14.55 -5.53 3.97
C PRO A 704 14.80 -6.57 2.87
N LEU A 705 15.24 -6.14 1.68
CA LEU A 705 15.62 -7.03 0.58
C LEU A 705 14.57 -8.09 0.21
N GLY A 706 13.28 -7.76 0.34
CA GLY A 706 12.19 -8.69 0.06
C GLY A 706 11.99 -9.79 1.12
N SER A 707 12.72 -9.79 2.24
CA SER A 707 12.73 -10.89 3.23
C SER A 707 11.41 -11.08 3.98
N THR A 708 10.50 -10.11 3.90
CA THR A 708 9.15 -10.20 4.48
C THR A 708 8.04 -10.17 3.44
N THR A 709 8.38 -10.19 2.16
CA THR A 709 7.40 -10.18 1.08
C THR A 709 6.59 -11.47 1.08
N THR A 710 5.28 -11.39 1.37
CA THR A 710 4.32 -12.50 1.32
C THR A 710 3.51 -12.48 0.03
N ILE A 711 2.78 -13.55 -0.29
CA ILE A 711 2.03 -13.68 -1.55
C ILE A 711 1.03 -12.52 -1.73
N VAL A 712 0.29 -12.16 -0.68
CA VAL A 712 -0.72 -11.08 -0.76
C VAL A 712 -0.04 -9.72 -0.91
N TYR A 713 1.10 -9.49 -0.26
CA TYR A 713 1.85 -8.25 -0.45
C TYR A 713 2.42 -8.15 -1.87
N TYR A 714 2.98 -9.24 -2.41
CA TYR A 714 3.44 -9.31 -3.80
C TYR A 714 2.29 -9.08 -4.80
N LEU A 715 1.10 -9.64 -4.54
CA LEU A 715 -0.10 -9.39 -5.35
C LEU A 715 -0.45 -7.90 -5.37
N TYR A 716 -0.50 -7.27 -4.19
CA TYR A 716 -0.80 -5.86 -4.04
C TYR A 716 0.21 -4.99 -4.80
N GLU A 717 1.50 -5.23 -4.62
CA GLU A 717 2.57 -4.51 -5.30
C GLU A 717 2.48 -4.68 -6.84
N THR A 718 2.23 -5.89 -7.32
CA THR A 718 2.12 -6.20 -8.74
C THR A 718 0.90 -5.51 -9.39
N GLY A 719 -0.24 -5.50 -8.69
CA GLY A 719 -1.50 -4.97 -9.22
C GLY A 719 -1.57 -3.45 -9.17
N PHE A 720 -1.29 -2.86 -8.00
CA PHE A 720 -1.53 -1.45 -7.71
C PHE A 720 -0.30 -0.58 -7.97
N HIS A 721 0.92 -1.05 -7.65
CA HIS A 721 2.14 -0.26 -7.86
C HIS A 721 2.78 -0.50 -9.24
N LYS A 722 2.81 -1.75 -9.72
CA LYS A 722 3.37 -2.09 -11.04
C LYS A 722 2.34 -2.04 -12.16
N PHE A 723 1.05 -1.82 -11.85
CA PHE A 723 -0.07 -1.75 -12.79
C PHE A 723 -0.24 -3.01 -13.67
N ARG A 724 0.21 -4.18 -13.20
CA ARG A 724 0.12 -5.46 -13.91
C ARG A 724 -1.03 -6.29 -13.35
N MET A 725 -2.26 -5.83 -13.59
CA MET A 725 -3.45 -6.46 -13.00
C MET A 725 -3.70 -7.90 -13.47
N GLY A 726 -3.31 -8.23 -14.70
CA GLY A 726 -3.33 -9.62 -15.19
C GLY A 726 -2.48 -10.55 -14.32
N ASN A 727 -1.26 -10.13 -14.00
CA ASN A 727 -0.34 -10.87 -13.13
C ASN A 727 -0.88 -10.94 -11.70
N ALA A 728 -1.39 -9.83 -11.15
CA ALA A 728 -1.97 -9.81 -9.81
C ALA A 728 -3.18 -10.75 -9.67
N ALA A 729 -4.08 -10.77 -10.68
CA ALA A 729 -5.20 -11.70 -10.70
C ALA A 729 -4.72 -13.16 -10.77
N ALA A 730 -3.70 -13.46 -11.58
CA ALA A 730 -3.09 -14.79 -11.64
C ALA A 730 -2.50 -15.23 -10.28
N VAL A 731 -1.80 -14.33 -9.57
CA VAL A 731 -1.33 -14.56 -8.20
C VAL A 731 -2.50 -14.89 -7.26
N GLY A 732 -3.62 -14.16 -7.37
CA GLY A 732 -4.82 -14.41 -6.57
C GLY A 732 -5.38 -15.82 -6.76
N TYR A 733 -5.44 -16.33 -7.99
CA TYR A 733 -5.86 -17.72 -8.24
C TYR A 733 -4.85 -18.75 -7.78
N LEU A 734 -3.55 -18.48 -7.94
CA LEU A 734 -2.51 -19.37 -7.41
C LEU A 734 -2.64 -19.48 -5.88
N LEU A 735 -2.84 -18.36 -5.17
CA LEU A 735 -3.10 -18.36 -3.74
C LEU A 735 -4.38 -19.13 -3.39
N PHE A 736 -5.47 -18.91 -4.14
CA PHE A 736 -6.73 -19.67 -3.95
C PHE A 736 -6.49 -21.18 -4.04
N PHE A 737 -5.77 -21.67 -5.06
CA PHE A 737 -5.48 -23.09 -5.21
C PHE A 737 -4.57 -23.63 -4.11
N ILE A 738 -3.61 -22.82 -3.62
CA ILE A 738 -2.79 -23.17 -2.46
C ILE A 738 -3.69 -23.35 -1.23
N ILE A 739 -4.52 -22.35 -0.89
CA ILE A 739 -5.43 -22.40 0.27
C ILE A 739 -6.40 -23.59 0.15
N LEU A 740 -6.98 -23.81 -1.02
CA LEU A 740 -7.88 -24.92 -1.28
C LEU A 740 -7.17 -26.27 -1.09
N GLY A 741 -5.96 -26.42 -1.63
CA GLY A 741 -5.15 -27.62 -1.45
C GLY A 741 -4.87 -27.93 0.02
N PHE A 742 -4.44 -26.93 0.79
CA PHE A 742 -4.21 -27.07 2.23
C PHE A 742 -5.49 -27.43 3.00
N SER A 743 -6.59 -26.73 2.70
CA SER A 743 -7.88 -26.96 3.36
C SER A 743 -8.41 -28.37 3.10
N LEU A 744 -8.33 -28.86 1.86
CA LEU A 744 -8.75 -30.21 1.49
C LEU A 744 -7.85 -31.28 2.13
N LEU A 745 -6.55 -31.05 2.21
CA LEU A 745 -5.61 -31.94 2.90
C LEU A 745 -5.91 -32.04 4.40
N GLN A 746 -6.15 -30.90 5.05
CA GLN A 746 -6.53 -30.84 6.46
C GLN A 746 -7.84 -31.60 6.71
N MET A 747 -8.87 -31.37 5.89
CA MET A 747 -10.14 -32.09 5.99
C MET A 747 -9.98 -33.61 5.77
N LYS A 748 -9.16 -34.03 4.80
CA LYS A 748 -8.96 -35.45 4.49
C LYS A 748 -8.18 -36.17 5.59
N TRP A 749 -7.07 -35.60 6.05
CA TRP A 749 -6.22 -36.22 7.07
C TRP A 749 -7.01 -36.47 8.37
N LEU A 750 -7.92 -35.56 8.70
CA LEU A 750 -8.71 -35.67 9.92
C LEU A 750 -10.00 -36.48 9.77
N LYS A 751 -10.60 -36.64 8.58
CA LYS A 751 -11.65 -37.66 8.38
C LYS A 751 -11.12 -39.09 8.51
N MET A 752 -9.87 -39.34 8.12
CA MET A 752 -9.24 -40.66 8.25
C MET A 752 -9.12 -41.12 9.71
N GLY A 753 -8.96 -40.20 10.67
CA GLY A 753 -8.93 -40.60 12.08
C GLY A 753 -10.30 -40.64 12.77
N GLU A 754 -11.41 -40.29 12.12
CA GLU A 754 -12.76 -40.66 12.60
C GLU A 754 -13.01 -42.15 12.33
N GLN A 755 -12.53 -42.66 11.18
CA GLN A 755 -12.66 -44.08 10.79
C GLN A 755 -11.73 -45.06 11.52
N ILE A 756 -10.74 -44.57 12.27
CA ILE A 756 -9.81 -45.40 13.05
C ILE A 756 -10.23 -45.45 14.54
N GLY A 757 -11.17 -44.60 14.95
CA GLY A 757 -11.70 -44.51 16.32
C GLY A 757 -13.10 -45.11 16.52
N GLU A 758 -13.77 -45.50 15.43
CA GLU A 758 -14.84 -46.52 15.44
C GLU A 758 -14.21 -47.90 15.33
#